data_AF-A0A852TE44-F1
#
_entry.id   AF-A0A852TE44-F1
#
_cell.length_a   1.000
_cell.length_b   1.000
_cell.length_c   1.000
_cell.angle_alpha   90.00
_cell.angle_beta   90.00
_cell.angle_gamma   90.00
#
_symmetry.space_group_name_H-M   'P 1'
#
loop_
_entity.id
_entity.type
_entity.pdbx_description
1 polymer ?
#
loop_
_entity_poly.entity_id
_entity_poly.type
_entity_poly.pdbx_seq_one_letter_code
_entity_poly.pdbx_strand_id
1 'polypeptide(L)'
;MKIGKKVTKAVLSATLLFGLLSGGSLSATAAKHSDLRVQSAVVNADAHKDFGKIKKSIQTIPSIKEIPYGDGMTFHSEPTNISHPFSSMYSSSGHVDIWNDYGYEEKEFFQSGKGNIYSINKKDDPYIISSNNDYTTRLLVRYPQDPSKFSGRVYVDILNASSGVDLEDTWGRSYDWYMNEGHAYIGITSKTNTVNALKKFDVTRYADLNWKVNGKDENGLFWDMLSQLGSKLRSNSAGDLLGGLEPENVYLTGQSQSGMYLNTYITLFDDILGNSYKGKPMFDGYMNLVGPGTTYVNSGGPQPSTTYSDTSVPYMVIMSEFEHKFANLPGMPGISDMAEYERKPDSSTAKNKFRFYEVAGTPHTDPTLAVIPNSAEIALGNGTGRPPKEYDPGNYESDLNLQIYVNAAQENMHKWATEGVPAPSAEDKWINFNETTTNGKTVYTPKTDEHGNALGGIRAPQMEYPIATYFASRNGLPFESNGSMVFFTADKIAELYPDYDQDYKKPFIKQAQKLLDEGYILQEGFDKLVNYAEEKKGFGGPDAEKIYAIANEKPTKIVEKPFDYEAIGFHQEEPDVAANPHLSHPYNSMLDSVGAVDIWGDYDYTEKEFFLSGNANVYELGKVEGNDVPTIKSGPHDYTNRIIVRMPKDMKDFSGAVYIDILNASNNSDMEDTWRRSWEYYMENGHAYIGITSKNVNVTALKKFDPVRYSDIDWEADKPGVYENGLFWDMLSQLGVALNDKEQSEQILGTKPEFVFLGGQSQSGMYLNTYTNVFQPYLYNAKAKEYMFDGYYNWVGAIPTAIQPTAVIPTANDPSPKSIYKAMGVPTMVVMSQAEFGFKEGAGLFPSYKTKKDQNSEHDIFRLYEVSGAPHSDAISPIIQNNDALVKAGVNPRKYPTSSLPNTIKSDLHIDMFVSGAMQNLYDYAVARKNNPNADPKQYFPAADDKWINVDPATGKFPRDDHGNVIGGIRHPLADNPLATYMVQSDFMTMFSADKLKTLYGTRENWVNKMNASVNQLLIEDLIPQTVADSYKNVIANNPTSWDKK
;
A
#
# COMPACT_ATOMS: atom_id res chain seq x y z
N MET A 1 58.20 -5.31 2.20
CA MET A 1 58.49 -4.51 3.42
C MET A 1 57.35 -3.50 3.57
N LYS A 2 56.31 -3.73 4.39
CA LYS A 2 56.17 -3.54 5.85
C LYS A 2 56.13 -2.06 6.34
N ILE A 3 54.90 -1.70 6.79
CA ILE A 3 54.50 -0.89 7.97
C ILE A 3 54.31 0.63 7.80
N GLY A 4 53.07 1.09 8.09
CA GLY A 4 52.88 2.23 9.01
C GLY A 4 51.60 3.06 8.94
N LYS A 5 50.71 2.83 9.94
CA LYS A 5 49.76 3.77 10.63
C LYS A 5 48.42 4.05 9.91
N LYS A 6 47.25 4.10 10.56
CA LYS A 6 46.84 4.04 11.98
C LYS A 6 45.31 3.78 12.05
N VAL A 7 44.87 3.07 13.09
CA VAL A 7 43.47 2.81 13.48
C VAL A 7 42.90 4.01 14.25
N THR A 8 41.64 4.42 14.04
CA THR A 8 40.68 4.72 15.13
C THR A 8 39.20 4.74 14.70
N LYS A 9 38.44 3.95 15.45
CA LYS A 9 36.99 3.76 15.66
C LYS A 9 35.98 4.79 15.15
N ALA A 10 34.88 4.22 14.64
CA ALA A 10 33.57 4.81 14.39
C ALA A 10 32.90 5.36 15.66
N VAL A 11 32.22 6.49 15.50
CA VAL A 11 31.20 7.02 16.41
C VAL A 11 29.91 7.11 15.61
N LEU A 12 28.99 6.18 15.87
CA LEU A 12 27.60 6.27 15.44
C LEU A 12 26.90 7.26 16.40
N SER A 13 26.47 8.41 15.89
CA SER A 13 25.62 9.33 16.64
C SER A 13 24.17 8.89 16.48
N ALA A 14 23.58 8.44 17.59
CA ALA A 14 22.16 8.24 17.76
C ALA A 14 21.52 9.58 18.20
N THR A 15 20.74 10.20 17.33
CA THR A 15 19.82 11.28 17.70
C THR A 15 18.62 11.26 16.74
N LEU A 16 17.51 10.68 17.17
CA LEU A 16 16.12 11.14 17.02
C LEU A 16 15.17 9.99 17.38
N LEU A 17 14.82 9.88 18.66
CA LEU A 17 13.57 9.27 19.11
C LEU A 17 13.40 9.59 20.61
N PHE A 18 12.93 10.80 20.95
CA PHE A 18 12.32 11.10 22.25
C PHE A 18 11.57 12.42 22.13
N GLY A 19 10.28 12.33 21.81
CA GLY A 19 9.37 13.45 21.80
C GLY A 19 7.95 12.92 21.63
N LEU A 20 7.28 12.71 22.77
CA LEU A 20 5.83 12.54 23.00
C LEU A 20 5.49 11.51 24.11
N LEU A 21 6.27 11.48 25.20
CA LEU A 21 5.86 10.88 26.47
C LEU A 21 6.48 11.67 27.63
N SER A 22 5.93 12.85 27.95
CA SER A 22 6.17 13.53 29.22
C SER A 22 5.19 14.69 29.46
N GLY A 23 3.91 14.35 29.59
CA GLY A 23 2.90 15.24 30.16
C GLY A 23 2.39 14.68 31.49
N GLY A 24 3.17 14.83 32.56
CA GLY A 24 2.77 14.34 33.88
C GLY A 24 3.85 14.58 34.92
N SER A 25 3.75 15.70 35.62
CA SER A 25 4.58 16.05 36.78
C SER A 25 4.40 15.01 37.90
N LEU A 26 5.39 14.14 38.09
CA LEU A 26 5.55 13.33 39.30
C LEU A 26 6.51 14.05 40.24
N SER A 27 5.98 14.74 41.24
CA SER A 27 6.71 15.12 42.44
C SER A 27 6.96 13.88 43.29
N ALA A 28 8.09 13.22 43.05
CA ALA A 28 8.58 12.15 43.91
C ALA A 28 9.27 12.74 45.16
N THR A 29 8.55 12.84 46.28
CA THR A 29 9.17 12.91 47.60
C THR A 29 9.16 11.51 48.23
N ALA A 30 10.30 10.84 48.11
CA ALA A 30 10.57 9.61 48.85
C ALA A 30 10.73 9.93 50.34
N ALA A 31 9.67 9.71 51.13
CA ALA A 31 9.77 9.65 52.58
C ALA A 31 9.99 8.19 52.99
N LYS A 32 11.21 7.88 53.46
CA LYS A 32 11.48 6.70 54.27
C LYS A 32 10.63 6.81 55.55
N HIS A 33 9.63 5.95 55.72
CA HIS A 33 9.00 5.73 57.01
C HIS A 33 9.35 4.36 57.57
N SER A 34 10.18 4.41 58.59
CA SER A 34 10.44 3.37 59.59
C SER A 34 9.17 3.04 60.40
N ASP A 35 9.03 1.75 60.72
CA ASP A 35 8.35 1.17 61.89
C ASP A 35 7.27 2.02 62.58
N LEU A 36 6.01 1.77 62.19
CA LEU A 36 4.88 1.83 63.10
C LEU A 36 3.98 0.62 62.85
N ARG A 37 4.29 -0.49 63.54
CA ARG A 37 3.32 -1.55 63.84
C ARG A 37 2.22 -0.93 64.70
N VAL A 38 1.13 -0.52 64.08
CA VAL A 38 -0.16 -0.43 64.77
C VAL A 38 -0.79 -1.80 64.63
N GLN A 39 -0.82 -2.54 65.74
CA GLN A 39 -1.74 -3.68 65.91
C GLN A 39 -3.17 -3.15 65.78
N SER A 40 -3.74 -3.18 64.57
CA SER A 40 -5.19 -3.29 64.44
C SER A 40 -5.54 -4.75 64.63
N ALA A 41 -6.42 -5.02 65.57
CA ALA A 41 -6.96 -6.35 65.79
C ALA A 41 -7.49 -6.88 64.45
N VAL A 42 -6.89 -7.96 63.96
CA VAL A 42 -7.51 -8.81 62.94
C VAL A 42 -8.78 -9.34 63.58
N VAL A 43 -9.89 -8.65 63.35
CA VAL A 43 -11.21 -9.26 63.48
C VAL A 43 -11.13 -10.49 62.59
N ASN A 44 -11.32 -11.69 63.15
CA ASN A 44 -11.42 -12.91 62.37
C ASN A 44 -12.52 -12.70 61.32
N ALA A 45 -12.11 -12.36 60.09
CA ALA A 45 -12.99 -12.13 58.97
C ALA A 45 -13.60 -13.47 58.59
N ASP A 46 -14.89 -13.62 58.90
CA ASP A 46 -15.66 -14.82 58.64
C ASP A 46 -16.55 -14.53 57.44
N ALA A 47 -16.12 -14.95 56.25
CA ALA A 47 -16.85 -14.74 54.99
C ALA A 47 -18.30 -15.27 55.06
N HIS A 48 -18.54 -16.31 55.86
CA HIS A 48 -19.88 -16.86 56.07
C HIS A 48 -20.81 -15.95 56.88
N LYS A 49 -20.28 -15.01 57.69
CA LYS A 49 -21.10 -14.06 58.48
C LYS A 49 -21.59 -12.86 57.67
N ASP A 50 -20.87 -12.48 56.62
CA ASP A 50 -21.22 -11.30 55.83
C ASP A 50 -22.06 -11.62 54.59
N PHE A 51 -22.09 -12.86 54.09
CA PHE A 51 -22.86 -13.27 52.91
C PHE A 51 -24.29 -12.69 52.86
N GLY A 52 -25.05 -12.80 53.96
CA GLY A 52 -26.41 -12.24 54.04
C GLY A 52 -26.46 -10.71 53.95
N LYS A 53 -25.44 -10.01 54.45
CA LYS A 53 -25.31 -8.55 54.34
C LYS A 53 -24.91 -8.13 52.93
N ILE A 54 -23.96 -8.84 52.32
CA ILE A 54 -23.54 -8.63 50.93
C ILE A 54 -24.76 -8.76 50.03
N LYS A 55 -25.46 -9.90 50.11
CA LYS A 55 -26.70 -10.16 49.37
C LYS A 55 -27.75 -9.06 49.57
N LYS A 56 -27.98 -8.62 50.82
CA LYS A 56 -28.94 -7.53 51.07
C LYS A 56 -28.52 -6.20 50.44
N SER A 57 -27.23 -5.86 50.48
CA SER A 57 -26.71 -4.61 49.91
C SER A 57 -26.86 -4.57 48.39
N ILE A 58 -26.40 -5.62 47.73
CA ILE A 58 -26.37 -5.71 46.27
C ILE A 58 -27.78 -5.77 45.66
N GLN A 59 -28.78 -6.25 46.41
CA GLN A 59 -30.19 -6.28 45.99
C GLN A 59 -30.97 -4.98 46.25
N THR A 60 -30.32 -3.96 46.82
CA THR A 60 -30.99 -2.68 47.10
C THR A 60 -31.30 -1.96 45.79
N ILE A 61 -32.53 -1.49 45.61
CA ILE A 61 -32.90 -0.68 44.44
C ILE A 61 -32.35 0.73 44.63
N PRO A 62 -31.47 1.21 43.73
CA PRO A 62 -30.87 2.53 43.84
C PRO A 62 -31.86 3.62 43.37
N SER A 63 -31.60 4.87 43.77
CA SER A 63 -32.33 6.03 43.23
C SER A 63 -31.74 6.45 41.89
N ILE A 64 -32.59 6.80 40.92
CA ILE A 64 -32.19 7.29 39.61
C ILE A 64 -32.63 8.74 39.44
N LYS A 65 -31.77 9.57 38.83
CA LYS A 65 -32.03 10.96 38.46
C LYS A 65 -31.63 11.16 37.00
N GLU A 66 -32.59 11.50 36.12
CA GLU A 66 -32.31 11.88 34.74
C GLU A 66 -31.54 13.21 34.70
N ILE A 67 -30.52 13.29 33.85
CA ILE A 67 -29.73 14.50 33.61
C ILE A 67 -29.96 14.93 32.16
N PRO A 68 -30.85 15.91 31.90
CA PRO A 68 -31.23 16.28 30.54
C PRO A 68 -30.08 16.96 29.79
N TYR A 69 -30.18 16.98 28.45
CA TYR A 69 -29.34 17.82 27.60
C TYR A 69 -29.64 19.30 27.85
N GLY A 70 -28.67 20.16 27.55
CA GLY A 70 -28.92 21.60 27.42
C GLY A 70 -29.80 21.90 26.21
N ASP A 71 -30.62 22.94 26.32
CA ASP A 71 -31.53 23.36 25.26
C ASP A 71 -30.79 23.67 23.96
N GLY A 72 -31.33 23.18 22.84
CA GLY A 72 -30.80 23.44 21.50
C GLY A 72 -29.63 22.57 21.06
N MET A 73 -29.38 21.43 21.72
CA MET A 73 -28.34 20.50 21.29
C MET A 73 -28.59 19.95 19.87
N THR A 74 -27.53 19.90 19.06
CA THR A 74 -27.49 19.36 17.69
C THR A 74 -26.16 18.66 17.46
N PHE A 75 -25.98 17.98 16.32
CA PHE A 75 -24.69 17.40 15.97
C PHE A 75 -23.57 18.45 15.95
N HIS A 76 -22.40 18.10 16.51
CA HIS A 76 -21.22 18.95 16.51
C HIS A 76 -19.93 18.13 16.44
N SER A 77 -18.94 18.66 15.70
CA SER A 77 -17.59 18.08 15.62
C SER A 77 -16.58 18.79 16.53
N GLU A 78 -16.91 20.00 16.98
CA GLU A 78 -16.07 20.87 17.82
C GLU A 78 -16.69 21.06 19.22
N PRO A 79 -15.90 21.49 20.22
CA PRO A 79 -16.43 21.80 21.54
C PRO A 79 -17.58 22.82 21.48
N THR A 80 -18.65 22.52 22.21
CA THR A 80 -19.81 23.40 22.38
C THR A 80 -19.97 23.80 23.84
N ASN A 81 -20.57 24.96 24.08
CA ASN A 81 -20.91 25.44 25.42
C ASN A 81 -22.25 24.88 25.94
N ILE A 82 -23.01 24.16 25.11
CA ILE A 82 -24.26 23.51 25.51
C ILE A 82 -23.91 22.28 26.34
N SER A 83 -24.38 22.19 27.59
CA SER A 83 -24.12 21.04 28.46
C SER A 83 -24.75 19.75 27.91
N HIS A 84 -24.01 18.64 27.89
CA HIS A 84 -24.45 17.35 27.37
C HIS A 84 -23.67 16.19 27.98
N PRO A 85 -24.17 14.94 27.83
CA PRO A 85 -23.42 13.76 28.22
C PRO A 85 -22.11 13.63 27.43
N PHE A 86 -21.01 13.36 28.11
CA PHE A 86 -19.77 12.94 27.45
C PHE A 86 -20.00 11.63 26.65
N SER A 87 -19.41 11.51 25.46
CA SER A 87 -19.65 10.38 24.54
C SER A 87 -21.10 10.30 24.01
N SER A 88 -21.76 11.45 23.93
CA SER A 88 -23.09 11.58 23.31
C SER A 88 -23.02 11.28 21.81
N MET A 89 -24.08 10.68 21.26
CA MET A 89 -24.18 10.44 19.82
C MET A 89 -24.21 11.73 18.99
N TYR A 90 -24.62 12.87 19.58
CA TYR A 90 -24.52 14.18 18.93
C TYR A 90 -23.07 14.63 18.64
N SER A 91 -22.07 14.03 19.30
CA SER A 91 -20.67 14.43 19.19
C SER A 91 -19.77 13.32 18.66
N SER A 92 -20.28 12.09 18.52
CA SER A 92 -19.49 10.95 18.04
C SER A 92 -18.83 11.19 16.67
N SER A 93 -17.65 10.62 16.44
CA SER A 93 -16.83 10.85 15.24
C SER A 93 -17.52 10.53 13.91
N GLY A 94 -18.44 9.56 13.88
CA GLY A 94 -19.13 9.11 12.67
C GLY A 94 -20.44 9.81 12.38
N HIS A 95 -20.89 10.75 13.23
CA HIS A 95 -22.16 11.47 13.07
C HIS A 95 -23.37 10.54 12.84
N VAL A 96 -23.41 9.40 13.52
CA VAL A 96 -24.52 8.44 13.41
C VAL A 96 -25.78 9.02 14.04
N ASP A 97 -26.85 9.15 13.25
CA ASP A 97 -28.14 9.69 13.70
C ASP A 97 -29.06 8.61 14.25
N ILE A 98 -28.85 8.26 15.52
CA ILE A 98 -29.64 7.23 16.20
C ILE A 98 -31.13 7.59 16.30
N TRP A 99 -31.46 8.89 16.29
CA TRP A 99 -32.84 9.35 16.47
C TRP A 99 -33.63 9.19 15.19
N ASN A 100 -33.11 9.69 14.07
CA ASN A 100 -33.85 9.70 12.81
C ASN A 100 -33.69 8.41 12.00
N ASP A 101 -32.50 7.81 11.99
CA ASP A 101 -32.23 6.63 11.16
C ASP A 101 -32.74 5.34 11.83
N TYR A 102 -32.76 5.30 13.17
CA TYR A 102 -33.10 4.09 13.93
C TYR A 102 -34.32 4.25 14.86
N GLY A 103 -34.71 5.49 15.21
CA GLY A 103 -35.81 5.73 16.15
C GLY A 103 -35.44 5.42 17.61
N TYR A 104 -34.19 5.70 17.99
CA TYR A 104 -33.66 5.49 19.34
C TYR A 104 -33.65 6.77 20.16
N GLU A 105 -33.70 6.62 21.48
CA GLU A 105 -33.36 7.66 22.46
C GLU A 105 -31.94 7.45 22.99
N GLU A 106 -31.31 8.55 23.41
CA GLU A 106 -30.14 8.55 24.28
C GLU A 106 -30.44 9.40 25.52
N LYS A 107 -30.23 8.83 26.70
CA LYS A 107 -30.45 9.50 27.98
C LYS A 107 -29.29 9.26 28.92
N GLU A 108 -28.99 10.28 29.74
CA GLU A 108 -28.03 10.17 30.83
C GLU A 108 -28.76 10.18 32.17
N PHE A 109 -28.30 9.32 33.08
CA PHE A 109 -28.83 9.23 34.43
C PHE A 109 -27.71 9.18 35.47
N PHE A 110 -27.99 9.71 36.66
CA PHE A 110 -27.22 9.41 37.86
C PHE A 110 -27.91 8.32 38.68
N GLN A 111 -27.14 7.32 39.06
CA GLN A 111 -27.53 6.29 40.01
C GLN A 111 -26.88 6.58 41.37
N SER A 112 -27.69 6.71 42.42
CA SER A 112 -27.22 6.94 43.78
C SER A 112 -27.74 5.89 44.76
N GLY A 113 -26.93 5.60 45.77
CA GLY A 113 -27.27 4.61 46.78
C GLY A 113 -26.21 4.47 47.86
N LYS A 114 -26.28 3.34 48.57
CA LYS A 114 -25.29 2.94 49.59
C LYS A 114 -24.54 1.70 49.08
N GLY A 115 -23.21 1.73 49.15
CA GLY A 115 -22.33 0.64 48.71
C GLY A 115 -21.33 0.22 49.78
N ASN A 116 -20.84 -1.02 49.67
CA ASN A 116 -19.77 -1.56 50.51
C ASN A 116 -18.43 -1.61 49.78
N ILE A 117 -17.35 -1.69 50.56
CA ILE A 117 -16.00 -2.01 50.11
C ILE A 117 -15.66 -3.41 50.59
N TYR A 118 -15.14 -4.23 49.68
CA TYR A 118 -14.83 -5.64 49.91
C TYR A 118 -13.33 -5.90 49.96
N SER A 119 -12.95 -6.96 50.65
CA SER A 119 -11.67 -7.64 50.49
C SER A 119 -11.93 -9.13 50.33
N ILE A 120 -10.94 -9.90 49.91
CA ILE A 120 -11.07 -11.34 49.69
C ILE A 120 -10.14 -12.14 50.57
N ASN A 121 -10.56 -13.35 50.93
CA ASN A 121 -9.72 -14.32 51.65
C ASN A 121 -8.86 -15.14 50.66
N LYS A 122 -8.14 -16.16 51.15
CA LYS A 122 -7.28 -17.03 50.32
C LYS A 122 -8.00 -17.94 49.33
N LYS A 123 -9.34 -18.05 49.44
CA LYS A 123 -10.20 -18.83 48.55
C LYS A 123 -11.02 -17.92 47.62
N ASP A 124 -10.66 -16.64 47.56
CA ASP A 124 -11.41 -15.61 46.85
C ASP A 124 -12.83 -15.36 47.39
N ASP A 125 -13.16 -15.77 48.64
CA ASP A 125 -14.46 -15.41 49.22
C ASP A 125 -14.46 -13.93 49.67
N PRO A 126 -15.44 -13.10 49.24
CA PRO A 126 -15.51 -11.69 49.63
C PRO A 126 -16.04 -11.49 51.05
N TYR A 127 -15.50 -10.50 51.75
CA TYR A 127 -15.99 -9.98 53.04
C TYR A 127 -15.95 -8.46 53.09
N ILE A 128 -16.81 -7.86 53.91
CA ILE A 128 -16.98 -6.39 53.95
C ILE A 128 -15.90 -5.77 54.84
N ILE A 129 -15.19 -4.76 54.32
CA ILE A 129 -14.20 -3.96 55.09
C ILE A 129 -14.67 -2.53 55.37
N SER A 130 -15.65 -2.03 54.61
CA SER A 130 -16.36 -0.78 54.89
C SER A 130 -17.79 -0.89 54.35
N SER A 131 -18.79 -0.41 55.09
CA SER A 131 -20.21 -0.59 54.74
C SER A 131 -20.99 0.71 54.71
N ASN A 132 -22.08 0.74 53.93
CA ASN A 132 -23.03 1.85 53.88
C ASN A 132 -22.42 3.20 53.47
N ASN A 133 -21.49 3.18 52.51
CA ASN A 133 -20.88 4.38 51.95
C ASN A 133 -21.80 4.98 50.88
N ASP A 134 -22.02 6.29 50.90
CA ASP A 134 -22.76 6.98 49.85
C ASP A 134 -22.01 6.92 48.53
N TYR A 135 -22.74 6.66 47.44
CA TYR A 135 -22.20 6.77 46.11
C TYR A 135 -23.19 7.46 45.16
N THR A 136 -22.63 8.07 44.12
CA THR A 136 -23.37 8.49 42.92
C THR A 136 -22.50 8.20 41.70
N THR A 137 -23.01 7.41 40.76
CA THR A 137 -22.35 7.08 39.49
C THR A 137 -23.24 7.47 38.30
N ARG A 138 -22.67 7.42 37.09
CA ARG A 138 -23.33 7.77 35.84
C ARG A 138 -23.72 6.52 35.05
N LEU A 139 -24.88 6.62 34.39
CA LEU A 139 -25.38 5.70 33.39
C LEU A 139 -25.62 6.46 32.07
N LEU A 140 -25.22 5.88 30.95
CA LEU A 140 -25.59 6.33 29.61
C LEU A 140 -26.46 5.26 28.96
N VAL A 141 -27.68 5.61 28.58
CA VAL A 141 -28.74 4.64 28.23
C VAL A 141 -29.26 4.95 26.83
N ARG A 142 -29.31 3.92 25.97
CA ARG A 142 -29.88 4.00 24.62
C ARG A 142 -30.92 2.92 24.42
N TYR A 143 -32.08 3.27 23.88
CA TYR A 143 -33.20 2.33 23.71
C TYR A 143 -34.18 2.78 22.61
N PRO A 144 -34.96 1.87 22.01
CA PRO A 144 -35.99 2.23 21.03
C PRO A 144 -37.07 3.16 21.60
N GLN A 145 -37.46 4.19 20.86
CA GLN A 145 -38.62 5.03 21.21
C GLN A 145 -39.94 4.27 21.12
N ASP A 146 -40.08 3.40 20.12
CA ASP A 146 -41.27 2.61 19.87
C ASP A 146 -41.19 1.29 20.66
N PRO A 147 -42.07 1.06 21.66
CA PRO A 147 -42.06 -0.17 22.44
C PRO A 147 -42.26 -1.44 21.60
N SER A 148 -42.89 -1.35 20.42
CA SER A 148 -43.07 -2.51 19.54
C SER A 148 -41.79 -2.96 18.84
N LYS A 149 -40.77 -2.11 18.81
CA LYS A 149 -39.43 -2.42 18.29
C LYS A 149 -38.48 -2.96 19.36
N PHE A 150 -38.82 -2.83 20.64
CA PHE A 150 -37.94 -3.29 21.72
C PHE A 150 -37.89 -4.82 21.77
N SER A 151 -36.68 -5.37 21.70
CA SER A 151 -36.46 -6.83 21.69
C SER A 151 -36.65 -7.50 23.05
N GLY A 152 -36.85 -6.72 24.12
CA GLY A 152 -36.80 -7.20 25.50
C GLY A 152 -35.37 -7.36 26.04
N ARG A 153 -34.33 -7.12 25.23
CA ARG A 153 -32.93 -7.35 25.61
C ARG A 153 -32.23 -6.05 26.00
N VAL A 154 -31.52 -6.09 27.13
CA VAL A 154 -30.68 -4.98 27.63
C VAL A 154 -29.24 -5.45 27.78
N TYR A 155 -28.30 -4.73 27.18
CA TYR A 155 -26.86 -4.97 27.31
C TYR A 155 -26.25 -3.89 28.22
N VAL A 156 -25.81 -4.31 29.39
CA VAL A 156 -25.10 -3.46 30.35
C VAL A 156 -23.61 -3.56 30.09
N ASP A 157 -22.97 -2.44 29.81
CA ASP A 157 -21.55 -2.35 29.47
C ASP A 157 -20.78 -1.63 30.58
N ILE A 158 -19.76 -2.29 31.10
CA ILE A 158 -18.82 -1.67 32.03
C ILE A 158 -17.93 -0.73 31.21
N LEU A 159 -18.14 0.59 31.31
CA LEU A 159 -17.42 1.55 30.48
C LEU A 159 -15.91 1.48 30.75
N ASN A 160 -15.12 1.37 29.69
CA ASN A 160 -13.68 1.17 29.79
C ASN A 160 -12.96 2.48 30.19
N ALA A 161 -11.91 2.36 31.01
CA ALA A 161 -11.21 3.49 31.62
C ALA A 161 -9.77 3.70 31.13
N SER A 162 -9.35 2.98 30.07
CA SER A 162 -7.95 2.91 29.63
C SER A 162 -7.41 4.23 29.09
N SER A 163 -8.27 5.05 28.48
CA SER A 163 -7.92 6.39 28.02
C SER A 163 -8.05 7.46 29.10
N GLY A 164 -8.36 7.09 30.36
CA GLY A 164 -8.61 8.05 31.43
C GLY A 164 -9.97 8.74 31.37
N VAL A 165 -10.80 8.40 30.39
CA VAL A 165 -12.20 8.81 30.19
C VAL A 165 -13.06 7.56 30.03
N ASP A 166 -14.39 7.70 30.10
CA ASP A 166 -15.31 6.60 29.78
C ASP A 166 -15.20 6.22 28.30
N LEU A 167 -15.20 4.93 28.00
CA LEU A 167 -15.16 4.39 26.64
C LEU A 167 -16.21 3.30 26.47
N GLU A 168 -17.04 3.44 25.46
CA GLU A 168 -18.16 2.55 25.16
C GLU A 168 -17.74 1.51 24.10
N ASP A 169 -16.66 0.77 24.34
CA ASP A 169 -16.04 -0.08 23.31
C ASP A 169 -16.98 -1.19 22.80
N THR A 170 -17.92 -1.70 23.62
CA THR A 170 -18.94 -2.67 23.17
C THR A 170 -19.99 -1.97 22.30
N TRP A 171 -20.45 -0.77 22.67
CA TRP A 171 -21.34 0.03 21.81
C TRP A 171 -20.68 0.35 20.47
N GLY A 172 -19.44 0.85 20.47
CA GLY A 172 -18.74 1.20 19.24
C GLY A 172 -18.65 0.04 18.23
N ARG A 173 -18.56 -1.20 18.72
CA ARG A 173 -18.55 -2.42 17.89
C ARG A 173 -19.95 -2.90 17.51
N SER A 174 -20.95 -2.73 18.36
CA SER A 174 -22.26 -3.37 18.16
C SER A 174 -23.40 -2.38 17.93
N TYR A 175 -23.14 -1.08 17.74
CA TYR A 175 -24.16 -0.03 17.69
C TYR A 175 -25.22 -0.30 16.60
N ASP A 176 -24.77 -0.68 15.40
CA ASP A 176 -25.64 -0.97 14.25
C ASP A 176 -26.52 -2.18 14.51
N TRP A 177 -25.92 -3.27 15.00
CA TRP A 177 -26.65 -4.48 15.37
C TRP A 177 -27.66 -4.23 16.50
N TYR A 178 -27.26 -3.54 17.56
CA TYR A 178 -28.16 -3.19 18.66
C TYR A 178 -29.38 -2.42 18.17
N MET A 179 -29.18 -1.45 17.29
CA MET A 179 -30.27 -0.61 16.79
C MET A 179 -31.16 -1.32 15.77
N ASN A 180 -30.58 -2.12 14.87
CA ASN A 180 -31.31 -2.92 13.89
C ASN A 180 -32.20 -3.98 14.56
N GLU A 181 -31.71 -4.58 15.65
CA GLU A 181 -32.42 -5.64 16.38
C GLU A 181 -33.24 -5.10 17.56
N GLY A 182 -33.33 -3.78 17.76
CA GLY A 182 -34.20 -3.21 18.80
C GLY A 182 -33.72 -3.44 20.25
N HIS A 183 -32.41 -3.67 20.44
CA HIS A 183 -31.80 -3.92 21.74
C HIS A 183 -31.55 -2.60 22.49
N ALA A 184 -31.68 -2.61 23.82
CA ALA A 184 -31.30 -1.48 24.67
C ALA A 184 -29.86 -1.64 25.18
N TYR A 185 -29.15 -0.53 25.33
CA TYR A 185 -27.78 -0.45 25.83
C TYR A 185 -27.70 0.44 27.07
N ILE A 186 -26.92 0.03 28.07
CA ILE A 186 -26.64 0.83 29.27
C ILE A 186 -25.15 0.78 29.59
N GLY A 187 -24.43 1.87 29.38
CA GLY A 187 -23.07 2.07 29.86
C GLY A 187 -23.05 2.53 31.31
N ILE A 188 -22.26 1.88 32.18
CA ILE A 188 -22.00 2.33 33.56
C ILE A 188 -20.55 2.78 33.74
N THR A 189 -20.35 4.01 34.22
CA THR A 189 -19.02 4.54 34.59
C THR A 189 -18.40 3.65 35.67
N SER A 190 -17.15 3.21 35.46
CA SER A 190 -16.58 2.07 36.19
C SER A 190 -15.38 2.37 37.09
N LYS A 191 -14.81 3.58 37.05
CA LYS A 191 -13.56 3.88 37.77
C LYS A 191 -13.45 5.34 38.18
N THR A 192 -12.73 5.60 39.27
CA THR A 192 -12.64 6.96 39.81
C THR A 192 -11.90 7.93 38.89
N ASN A 193 -10.97 7.46 38.05
CA ASN A 193 -10.29 8.33 37.07
C ASN A 193 -11.27 8.86 36.01
N THR A 194 -12.21 8.04 35.53
CA THR A 194 -13.19 8.49 34.52
C THR A 194 -14.24 9.41 35.13
N VAL A 195 -14.65 9.17 36.39
CA VAL A 195 -15.48 10.12 37.16
C VAL A 195 -14.80 11.49 37.29
N ASN A 196 -13.50 11.49 37.61
CA ASN A 196 -12.72 12.72 37.69
C ASN A 196 -12.58 13.40 36.32
N ALA A 197 -12.56 12.65 35.22
CA ALA A 197 -12.54 13.20 33.87
C ALA A 197 -13.90 13.82 33.48
N LEU A 198 -15.02 13.17 33.79
CA LEU A 198 -16.36 13.74 33.62
C LEU A 198 -16.49 15.08 34.35
N LYS A 199 -16.03 15.15 35.60
CA LYS A 199 -16.00 16.41 36.38
C LYS A 199 -15.11 17.50 35.78
N LYS A 200 -14.13 17.16 34.95
CA LYS A 200 -13.32 18.14 34.22
C LYS A 200 -14.01 18.59 32.93
N PHE A 201 -14.61 17.64 32.22
CA PHE A 201 -15.36 17.88 30.99
C PHE A 201 -16.53 18.85 31.23
N ASP A 202 -17.37 18.61 32.25
CA ASP A 202 -18.41 19.54 32.67
C ASP A 202 -18.54 19.56 34.20
N VAL A 203 -17.92 20.58 34.81
CA VAL A 203 -17.84 20.76 36.27
C VAL A 203 -19.23 20.87 36.90
N THR A 204 -20.18 21.54 36.21
CA THR A 204 -21.51 21.81 36.78
C THR A 204 -22.39 20.59 36.66
N ARG A 205 -22.41 19.94 35.49
CA ARG A 205 -23.23 18.75 35.23
C ARG A 205 -22.86 17.59 36.14
N TYR A 206 -21.58 17.34 36.33
CA TYR A 206 -21.08 16.15 37.05
C TYR A 206 -20.70 16.39 38.52
N ALA A 207 -21.07 17.55 39.09
CA ALA A 207 -20.74 17.91 40.48
C ALA A 207 -21.21 16.84 41.50
N ASP A 208 -22.39 16.26 41.28
CA ASP A 208 -23.05 15.30 42.17
C ASP A 208 -22.41 13.89 42.16
N LEU A 209 -21.53 13.56 41.20
CA LEU A 209 -20.88 12.24 41.16
C LEU A 209 -20.01 12.03 42.42
N ASN A 210 -20.12 10.86 43.06
CA ASN A 210 -19.40 10.55 44.28
C ASN A 210 -18.89 9.11 44.29
N TRP A 211 -17.57 8.98 44.24
CA TRP A 211 -16.80 7.73 44.32
C TRP A 211 -15.81 7.75 45.50
N LYS A 212 -16.12 8.55 46.53
CA LYS A 212 -15.23 8.77 47.66
C LYS A 212 -15.74 8.13 48.93
N VAL A 213 -14.84 7.44 49.63
CA VAL A 213 -15.02 6.97 51.00
C VAL A 213 -14.05 7.74 51.90
N ASN A 214 -14.56 8.43 52.92
CA ASN A 214 -13.76 9.27 53.82
C ASN A 214 -12.87 10.28 53.07
N GLY A 215 -13.40 10.86 51.99
CA GLY A 215 -12.71 11.85 51.15
C GLY A 215 -11.67 11.28 50.17
N LYS A 216 -11.51 9.95 50.09
CA LYS A 216 -10.56 9.28 49.19
C LYS A 216 -11.28 8.48 48.11
N ASP A 217 -10.70 8.48 46.91
CA ASP A 217 -11.18 7.73 45.76
C ASP A 217 -11.16 6.22 46.01
N GLU A 218 -12.29 5.55 45.78
CA GLU A 218 -12.48 4.15 46.13
C GLU A 218 -13.24 3.37 45.04
N ASN A 219 -12.49 2.59 44.25
CA ASN A 219 -13.07 1.80 43.16
C ASN A 219 -13.88 0.58 43.66
N GLY A 220 -13.67 0.14 44.92
CA GLY A 220 -14.41 -0.99 45.50
C GLY A 220 -15.91 -0.76 45.66
N LEU A 221 -16.39 0.48 45.53
CA LEU A 221 -17.82 0.80 45.51
C LEU A 221 -18.54 0.21 44.28
N PHE A 222 -17.81 0.02 43.18
CA PHE A 222 -18.38 -0.34 41.89
C PHE A 222 -19.17 -1.65 41.91
N TRP A 223 -18.77 -2.63 42.71
CA TRP A 223 -19.43 -3.94 42.78
C TRP A 223 -20.89 -3.82 43.23
N ASP A 224 -21.16 -2.97 44.23
CA ASP A 224 -22.53 -2.69 44.68
C ASP A 224 -23.26 -1.83 43.65
N MET A 225 -22.61 -0.83 43.04
CA MET A 225 -23.22 -0.01 41.99
C MET A 225 -23.75 -0.85 40.82
N LEU A 226 -22.89 -1.75 40.29
CA LEU A 226 -23.23 -2.63 39.19
C LEU A 226 -24.35 -3.61 39.58
N SER A 227 -24.27 -4.18 40.78
CA SER A 227 -25.29 -5.12 41.24
C SER A 227 -26.64 -4.45 41.50
N GLN A 228 -26.64 -3.23 42.03
CA GLN A 228 -27.86 -2.46 42.27
C GLN A 228 -28.50 -2.01 40.95
N LEU A 229 -27.71 -1.73 39.91
CA LEU A 229 -28.22 -1.54 38.55
C LEU A 229 -28.93 -2.80 38.03
N GLY A 230 -28.27 -3.96 38.09
CA GLY A 230 -28.87 -5.24 37.70
C GLY A 230 -30.16 -5.53 38.48
N SER A 231 -30.17 -5.23 39.78
CA SER A 231 -31.34 -5.36 40.66
C SER A 231 -32.49 -4.44 40.23
N LYS A 232 -32.20 -3.21 39.82
CA LYS A 232 -33.21 -2.30 39.27
C LYS A 232 -33.80 -2.85 37.97
N LEU A 233 -32.97 -3.35 37.05
CA LEU A 233 -33.41 -3.92 35.78
C LEU A 233 -34.24 -5.20 35.94
N ARG A 234 -34.10 -5.92 37.07
CA ARG A 234 -34.96 -7.07 37.45
C ARG A 234 -36.23 -6.68 38.20
N SER A 235 -36.42 -5.41 38.52
CA SER A 235 -37.58 -4.92 39.25
C SER A 235 -38.60 -4.27 38.31
N ASN A 236 -39.83 -4.07 38.78
CA ASN A 236 -40.86 -3.32 38.05
C ASN A 236 -40.53 -1.83 37.87
N SER A 237 -39.37 -1.36 38.34
CA SER A 237 -38.90 0.02 38.18
C SER A 237 -37.84 0.17 37.08
N ALA A 238 -37.61 -0.86 36.26
CA ALA A 238 -36.69 -0.80 35.13
C ALA A 238 -37.08 0.28 34.10
N GLY A 239 -38.40 0.47 33.91
CA GLY A 239 -38.95 1.50 33.02
C GLY A 239 -38.51 2.93 33.34
N ASP A 240 -38.08 3.22 34.58
CA ASP A 240 -37.52 4.52 34.95
C ASP A 240 -36.23 4.87 34.17
N LEU A 241 -35.49 3.85 33.71
CA LEU A 241 -34.26 4.00 32.93
C LEU A 241 -34.50 3.87 31.42
N LEU A 242 -35.55 3.14 31.03
CA LEU A 242 -35.79 2.69 29.67
C LEU A 242 -37.07 3.27 29.05
N GLY A 243 -37.47 4.48 29.47
CA GLY A 243 -38.64 5.15 28.88
C GLY A 243 -39.97 4.40 29.04
N GLY A 244 -40.10 3.58 30.09
CA GLY A 244 -41.27 2.73 30.34
C GLY A 244 -41.18 1.30 29.77
N LEU A 245 -40.08 0.94 29.10
CA LEU A 245 -39.84 -0.43 28.62
C LEU A 245 -39.49 -1.39 29.78
N GLU A 246 -39.92 -2.65 29.66
CA GLU A 246 -39.65 -3.70 30.65
C GLU A 246 -38.68 -4.75 30.10
N PRO A 247 -37.47 -4.90 30.67
CA PRO A 247 -36.50 -5.90 30.22
C PRO A 247 -36.96 -7.34 30.45
N GLU A 248 -36.85 -8.17 29.43
CA GLU A 248 -36.99 -9.62 29.54
C GLU A 248 -35.66 -10.28 29.88
N ASN A 249 -34.58 -9.81 29.22
CA ASN A 249 -33.22 -10.30 29.39
C ASN A 249 -32.21 -9.17 29.62
N VAL A 250 -31.25 -9.41 30.51
CA VAL A 250 -30.21 -8.44 30.88
C VAL A 250 -28.84 -9.11 30.81
N TYR A 251 -27.95 -8.60 29.97
CA TYR A 251 -26.60 -9.11 29.74
C TYR A 251 -25.57 -8.14 30.28
N LEU A 252 -24.41 -8.66 30.69
CA LEU A 252 -23.30 -7.84 31.17
C LEU A 252 -22.06 -8.04 30.28
N THR A 253 -21.49 -6.95 29.81
CA THR A 253 -20.33 -6.92 28.92
C THR A 253 -19.20 -6.08 29.51
N GLY A 254 -17.97 -6.39 29.13
CA GLY A 254 -16.82 -5.56 29.45
C GLY A 254 -15.64 -5.84 28.52
N GLN A 255 -14.98 -4.77 28.07
CA GLN A 255 -13.83 -4.84 27.17
C GLN A 255 -12.51 -4.48 27.87
N SER A 256 -11.42 -5.21 27.60
CA SER A 256 -10.06 -4.94 28.13
C SER A 256 -10.06 -4.83 29.66
N GLN A 257 -9.70 -3.68 30.25
CA GLN A 257 -9.80 -3.45 31.69
C GLN A 257 -11.20 -3.75 32.24
N SER A 258 -12.26 -3.41 31.51
CA SER A 258 -13.64 -3.72 31.91
C SER A 258 -13.95 -5.21 31.86
N GLY A 259 -13.31 -5.95 30.94
CA GLY A 259 -13.37 -7.43 30.94
C GLY A 259 -12.71 -8.02 32.19
N MET A 260 -11.63 -7.40 32.68
CA MET A 260 -11.01 -7.80 33.95
C MET A 260 -11.92 -7.52 35.16
N TYR A 261 -12.68 -6.41 35.14
CA TYR A 261 -13.74 -6.14 36.14
C TYR A 261 -14.83 -7.20 36.08
N LEU A 262 -15.28 -7.58 34.87
CA LEU A 262 -16.27 -8.62 34.67
C LEU A 262 -15.81 -9.97 35.24
N ASN A 263 -14.57 -10.38 34.96
CA ASN A 263 -13.97 -11.61 35.49
C ASN A 263 -13.96 -11.61 37.02
N THR A 264 -13.48 -10.52 37.64
CA THR A 264 -13.51 -10.35 39.09
C THR A 264 -14.93 -10.41 39.63
N TYR A 265 -15.89 -9.78 38.95
CA TYR A 265 -17.27 -9.73 39.38
C TYR A 265 -17.91 -11.13 39.43
N ILE A 266 -17.73 -11.93 38.37
CA ILE A 266 -18.27 -13.29 38.28
C ILE A 266 -17.66 -14.15 39.39
N THR A 267 -16.32 -14.10 39.54
CA THR A 267 -15.60 -14.87 40.56
C THR A 267 -16.03 -14.57 41.99
N LEU A 268 -16.38 -13.32 42.30
CA LEU A 268 -16.69 -12.94 43.68
C LEU A 268 -18.18 -12.95 44.01
N PHE A 269 -19.07 -12.65 43.05
CA PHE A 269 -20.45 -12.32 43.36
C PHE A 269 -21.50 -13.18 42.67
N ASP A 270 -21.18 -13.88 41.57
CA ASP A 270 -22.19 -14.64 40.80
C ASP A 270 -22.87 -15.72 41.66
N ASP A 271 -22.10 -16.51 42.41
CA ASP A 271 -22.62 -17.54 43.32
C ASP A 271 -23.50 -16.95 44.45
N ILE A 272 -23.17 -15.74 44.93
CA ILE A 272 -23.96 -15.03 45.94
C ILE A 272 -25.34 -14.63 45.37
N LEU A 273 -25.38 -14.38 44.06
CA LEU A 273 -26.52 -13.85 43.32
C LEU A 273 -27.38 -14.93 42.67
N GLY A 274 -26.85 -16.13 42.42
CA GLY A 274 -27.40 -17.19 41.56
C GLY A 274 -28.79 -17.75 41.88
N ASN A 275 -29.51 -17.23 42.89
CA ASN A 275 -30.90 -17.60 43.21
C ASN A 275 -31.71 -16.45 43.83
N SER A 276 -31.24 -15.21 43.67
CA SER A 276 -31.73 -14.07 44.45
C SER A 276 -32.99 -13.41 43.89
N TYR A 277 -33.38 -13.71 42.63
CA TYR A 277 -34.50 -13.08 41.92
C TYR A 277 -35.53 -14.10 41.40
N LYS A 278 -36.34 -14.69 42.28
CA LYS A 278 -37.41 -15.66 41.95
C LYS A 278 -36.92 -16.83 41.04
N GLY A 279 -35.68 -17.26 41.23
CA GLY A 279 -35.07 -18.34 40.43
C GLY A 279 -34.43 -17.92 39.11
N LYS A 280 -34.38 -16.62 38.78
CA LYS A 280 -33.56 -16.09 37.68
C LYS A 280 -32.21 -15.52 38.20
N PRO A 281 -31.13 -15.63 37.41
CA PRO A 281 -29.88 -14.95 37.71
C PRO A 281 -30.03 -13.43 37.55
N MET A 282 -29.09 -12.66 38.11
CA MET A 282 -29.14 -11.20 37.97
C MET A 282 -28.87 -10.76 36.53
N PHE A 283 -27.88 -11.36 35.88
CA PHE A 283 -27.62 -11.23 34.46
C PHE A 283 -27.87 -12.58 33.78
N ASP A 284 -28.49 -12.58 32.61
CA ASP A 284 -28.79 -13.77 31.83
C ASP A 284 -27.56 -14.27 31.05
N GLY A 285 -26.50 -13.47 30.94
CA GLY A 285 -25.26 -13.82 30.28
C GLY A 285 -24.14 -12.81 30.55
N TYR A 286 -22.89 -13.28 30.46
CA TYR A 286 -21.67 -12.51 30.63
C TYR A 286 -20.80 -12.57 29.36
N MET A 287 -20.29 -11.42 28.90
CA MET A 287 -19.32 -11.36 27.80
C MET A 287 -18.07 -10.57 28.18
N ASN A 288 -16.93 -11.25 28.23
CA ASN A 288 -15.60 -10.65 28.32
C ASN A 288 -15.04 -10.48 26.91
N LEU A 289 -14.71 -9.25 26.54
CA LEU A 289 -14.04 -8.92 25.29
C LEU A 289 -12.60 -8.46 25.56
N VAL A 290 -11.62 -9.24 25.13
CA VAL A 290 -10.18 -8.92 25.18
C VAL A 290 -9.66 -8.47 26.56
N GLY A 291 -10.28 -8.93 27.66
CA GLY A 291 -9.86 -8.64 29.03
C GLY A 291 -9.14 -9.84 29.66
N PRO A 292 -7.83 -10.00 29.47
CA PRO A 292 -7.08 -11.09 30.07
C PRO A 292 -6.92 -10.86 31.58
N GLY A 293 -7.38 -11.78 32.45
CA GLY A 293 -7.13 -11.72 33.89
C GLY A 293 -8.20 -10.98 34.73
N THR A 294 -7.89 -10.69 35.99
CA THR A 294 -8.78 -10.04 36.98
C THR A 294 -8.24 -8.70 37.47
N THR A 295 -9.09 -7.86 38.07
CA THR A 295 -8.68 -6.60 38.70
C THR A 295 -8.71 -6.64 40.24
N TYR A 296 -8.22 -5.57 40.87
CA TYR A 296 -8.22 -5.41 42.34
C TYR A 296 -9.64 -5.21 42.88
N VAL A 297 -9.93 -5.83 44.03
CA VAL A 297 -11.27 -5.79 44.64
C VAL A 297 -11.59 -4.42 45.27
N ASN A 298 -10.59 -3.61 45.59
CA ASN A 298 -10.73 -2.22 46.04
C ASN A 298 -9.48 -1.42 45.68
N SER A 299 -9.46 -0.11 45.96
CA SER A 299 -8.30 0.76 45.73
C SER A 299 -7.06 0.31 46.55
N GLY A 300 -6.18 -0.47 45.92
CA GLY A 300 -4.96 -1.02 46.54
C GLY A 300 -5.16 -2.35 47.27
N GLY A 301 -6.27 -3.03 47.01
CA GLY A 301 -6.62 -4.32 47.61
C GLY A 301 -5.98 -5.53 46.92
N PRO A 302 -6.34 -6.75 47.34
CA PRO A 302 -5.95 -7.98 46.64
C PRO A 302 -6.69 -8.15 45.30
N GLN A 303 -6.17 -9.03 44.43
CA GLN A 303 -6.84 -9.54 43.22
C GLN A 303 -7.24 -11.02 43.45
N PRO A 304 -8.37 -11.49 42.90
CA PRO A 304 -8.71 -12.90 42.90
C PRO A 304 -7.63 -13.75 42.22
N SER A 305 -7.46 -14.98 42.68
CA SER A 305 -6.55 -15.96 42.07
C SER A 305 -7.16 -16.70 40.88
N THR A 306 -8.50 -16.73 40.80
CA THR A 306 -9.25 -17.40 39.72
C THR A 306 -9.73 -16.40 38.68
N THR A 307 -9.26 -16.52 37.43
CA THR A 307 -9.69 -15.66 36.32
C THR A 307 -11.09 -15.98 35.84
N TYR A 308 -11.33 -17.24 35.48
CA TYR A 308 -12.59 -17.70 34.91
C TYR A 308 -13.26 -18.70 35.86
N SER A 309 -14.06 -18.21 36.78
CA SER A 309 -14.87 -19.06 37.68
C SER A 309 -15.93 -19.86 36.91
N ASP A 310 -16.36 -20.99 37.48
CA ASP A 310 -17.48 -21.77 36.96
C ASP A 310 -18.79 -21.04 37.27
N THR A 311 -19.68 -20.92 36.29
CA THR A 311 -21.00 -20.30 36.46
C THR A 311 -22.09 -21.04 35.70
N SER A 312 -23.29 -21.06 36.26
CA SER A 312 -24.50 -21.59 35.61
C SER A 312 -25.11 -20.65 34.55
N VAL A 313 -24.61 -19.42 34.48
CA VAL A 313 -24.98 -18.39 33.51
C VAL A 313 -24.05 -18.50 32.28
N PRO A 314 -24.56 -18.42 31.04
CA PRO A 314 -23.72 -18.38 29.84
C PRO A 314 -22.62 -17.32 29.95
N TYR A 315 -21.37 -17.75 29.87
CA TYR A 315 -20.20 -16.89 29.94
C TYR A 315 -19.32 -17.07 28.69
N MET A 316 -19.28 -16.02 27.86
CA MET A 316 -18.49 -15.92 26.65
C MET A 316 -17.22 -15.10 26.90
N VAL A 317 -16.06 -15.64 26.54
CA VAL A 317 -14.78 -14.91 26.51
C VAL A 317 -14.29 -14.86 25.09
N ILE A 318 -13.99 -13.66 24.59
CA ILE A 318 -13.47 -13.45 23.23
C ILE A 318 -12.14 -12.73 23.32
N MET A 319 -11.08 -13.37 22.86
CA MET A 319 -9.74 -12.80 22.73
C MET A 319 -9.41 -12.55 21.26
N SER A 320 -8.70 -11.46 21.00
CA SER A 320 -8.00 -11.22 19.75
C SER A 320 -6.67 -11.99 19.74
N GLU A 321 -5.96 -11.96 18.63
CA GLU A 321 -4.60 -12.49 18.60
C GLU A 321 -3.66 -11.66 19.52
N PHE A 322 -3.95 -10.39 19.84
CA PHE A 322 -3.06 -9.57 20.65
C PHE A 322 -2.92 -10.02 22.11
N GLU A 323 -3.96 -10.61 22.73
CA GLU A 323 -4.04 -10.68 24.20
C GLU A 323 -2.95 -11.53 24.87
N HIS A 324 -2.43 -12.54 24.17
CA HIS A 324 -1.31 -13.34 24.68
C HIS A 324 -0.05 -12.49 24.98
N LYS A 325 0.07 -11.31 24.36
CA LYS A 325 1.18 -10.37 24.58
C LYS A 325 1.05 -9.58 25.89
N PHE A 326 -0.11 -9.50 26.53
CA PHE A 326 -0.26 -8.80 27.82
C PHE A 326 0.59 -9.43 28.91
N ALA A 327 0.71 -10.76 28.89
CA ALA A 327 1.62 -11.49 29.76
C ALA A 327 3.03 -10.90 29.67
N ASN A 328 3.47 -10.42 28.50
CA ASN A 328 4.82 -9.93 28.21
C ASN A 328 5.15 -8.51 28.71
N LEU A 329 4.18 -7.70 29.14
CA LEU A 329 4.39 -6.31 29.58
C LEU A 329 5.06 -6.21 30.97
N PRO A 330 6.30 -5.69 31.09
CA PRO A 330 6.91 -5.45 32.39
C PRO A 330 6.48 -4.08 32.96
N GLY A 331 6.10 -4.04 34.25
CA GLY A 331 6.11 -2.80 35.04
C GLY A 331 4.86 -1.92 35.03
N MET A 332 3.70 -2.40 34.57
CA MET A 332 2.41 -1.72 34.83
C MET A 332 1.72 -2.34 36.05
N PRO A 333 1.63 -1.65 37.20
CA PRO A 333 0.93 -2.15 38.40
C PRO A 333 -0.51 -2.59 38.06
N GLY A 334 -0.88 -3.81 38.42
CA GLY A 334 -2.17 -4.41 38.09
C GLY A 334 -2.28 -5.13 36.75
N ILE A 335 -1.34 -4.94 35.81
CA ILE A 335 -1.20 -5.71 34.55
C ILE A 335 0.02 -6.64 34.62
N SER A 336 1.17 -6.16 35.14
CA SER A 336 2.36 -6.98 35.35
C SER A 336 2.24 -7.97 36.51
N ASP A 337 1.19 -7.82 37.34
CA ASP A 337 0.84 -8.73 38.43
C ASP A 337 -0.14 -9.82 37.97
N MET A 338 -0.64 -9.74 36.72
CA MET A 338 -1.54 -10.73 36.17
C MET A 338 -0.80 -12.04 35.93
N ALA A 339 -1.47 -13.15 36.28
CA ALA A 339 -1.04 -14.49 35.95
C ALA A 339 -0.86 -14.64 34.41
N GLU A 340 -0.19 -15.72 34.01
CA GLU A 340 0.01 -16.11 32.61
C GLU A 340 -1.31 -16.04 31.82
N TYR A 341 -1.23 -15.79 30.50
CA TYR A 341 -2.41 -15.82 29.63
C TYR A 341 -3.13 -17.17 29.78
N GLU A 342 -4.28 -17.15 30.44
CA GLU A 342 -4.99 -18.35 30.88
C GLU A 342 -6.04 -18.74 29.83
N ARG A 343 -5.99 -19.99 29.37
CA ARG A 343 -7.07 -20.63 28.61
C ARG A 343 -7.85 -21.55 29.55
N LYS A 344 -9.18 -21.53 29.43
CA LYS A 344 -10.07 -22.45 30.15
C LYS A 344 -10.84 -23.30 29.12
N PRO A 345 -10.88 -24.65 29.27
CA PRO A 345 -11.66 -25.51 28.39
C PRO A 345 -13.14 -25.14 28.34
N ASP A 346 -13.77 -25.38 27.20
CA ASP A 346 -15.19 -25.06 26.99
C ASP A 346 -16.08 -26.02 27.81
N SER A 347 -17.24 -25.54 28.28
CA SER A 347 -18.15 -26.35 29.08
C SER A 347 -19.62 -26.02 28.80
N SER A 348 -20.47 -27.05 28.78
CA SER A 348 -21.92 -26.90 28.56
C SER A 348 -22.77 -27.51 29.67
N THR A 349 -22.18 -27.69 30.85
CA THR A 349 -22.88 -28.30 31.98
C THR A 349 -23.79 -27.28 32.66
N ALA A 350 -24.79 -27.75 33.41
CA ALA A 350 -25.71 -26.85 34.13
C ALA A 350 -25.02 -25.95 35.18
N LYS A 351 -23.81 -26.29 35.63
CA LYS A 351 -23.04 -25.53 36.62
C LYS A 351 -21.89 -24.73 36.03
N ASN A 352 -21.57 -24.96 34.76
CA ASN A 352 -20.46 -24.33 34.07
C ASN A 352 -20.82 -24.21 32.58
N LYS A 353 -21.33 -23.04 32.21
CA LYS A 353 -21.67 -22.65 30.83
C LYS A 353 -20.62 -21.65 30.33
N PHE A 354 -19.55 -22.16 29.72
CA PHE A 354 -18.38 -21.36 29.39
C PHE A 354 -17.90 -21.59 27.94
N ARG A 355 -17.50 -20.50 27.27
CA ARG A 355 -16.81 -20.52 25.97
C ARG A 355 -15.62 -19.58 25.95
N PHE A 356 -14.51 -20.05 25.38
CA PHE A 356 -13.30 -19.26 25.16
C PHE A 356 -12.94 -19.22 23.67
N TYR A 357 -13.06 -18.04 23.08
CA TYR A 357 -12.80 -17.77 21.66
C TYR A 357 -11.48 -17.02 21.50
N GLU A 358 -10.71 -17.40 20.48
CA GLU A 358 -9.55 -16.66 20.02
C GLU A 358 -9.71 -16.41 18.53
N VAL A 359 -9.67 -15.15 18.09
CA VAL A 359 -9.86 -14.78 16.68
C VAL A 359 -8.51 -14.38 16.08
N ALA A 360 -8.01 -15.20 15.15
CA ALA A 360 -6.69 -15.01 14.54
C ALA A 360 -6.63 -13.72 13.71
N GLY A 361 -5.47 -13.06 13.68
CA GLY A 361 -5.19 -11.84 12.91
C GLY A 361 -5.82 -10.55 13.45
N THR A 362 -6.78 -10.65 14.39
CA THR A 362 -7.46 -9.46 14.92
C THR A 362 -6.64 -8.73 16.00
N PRO A 363 -6.73 -7.39 16.06
CA PRO A 363 -6.09 -6.59 17.11
C PRO A 363 -6.97 -6.38 18.35
N HIS A 364 -6.35 -5.86 19.43
CA HIS A 364 -7.03 -5.51 20.69
C HIS A 364 -8.03 -4.36 20.53
N THR A 365 -7.62 -3.30 19.80
CA THR A 365 -8.43 -2.10 19.55
C THR A 365 -8.68 -1.90 18.07
N ASP A 366 -9.90 -1.46 17.76
CA ASP A 366 -10.30 -1.05 16.42
C ASP A 366 -10.45 0.48 16.38
N PRO A 367 -9.54 1.20 15.74
CA PRO A 367 -9.62 2.65 15.56
C PRO A 367 -10.59 3.07 14.44
N THR A 368 -11.07 2.13 13.62
CA THR A 368 -11.94 2.40 12.46
C THR A 368 -13.43 2.42 12.81
N LEU A 369 -13.78 2.17 14.08
CA LEU A 369 -15.15 2.18 14.54
C LEU A 369 -15.83 3.52 14.24
N ALA A 370 -16.99 3.46 13.59
CA ALA A 370 -17.77 4.64 13.22
C ALA A 370 -18.19 5.45 14.44
N VAL A 371 -18.40 4.80 15.59
CA VAL A 371 -18.88 5.44 16.81
C VAL A 371 -17.82 5.35 17.91
N ILE A 372 -17.03 6.42 18.04
CA ILE A 372 -16.12 6.65 19.17
C ILE A 372 -16.31 8.07 19.74
N PRO A 373 -15.93 8.31 21.02
CA PRO A 373 -16.00 9.64 21.59
C PRO A 373 -15.15 10.64 20.82
N ASN A 374 -15.63 11.87 20.69
CA ASN A 374 -14.91 12.94 19.99
C ASN A 374 -13.57 13.24 20.67
N SER A 375 -12.49 13.32 19.89
CA SER A 375 -11.17 13.65 20.42
C SER A 375 -11.10 15.02 21.13
N ALA A 376 -11.90 15.99 20.68
CA ALA A 376 -12.01 17.30 21.33
C ALA A 376 -12.64 17.21 22.73
N GLU A 377 -13.64 16.34 22.92
CA GLU A 377 -14.24 16.10 24.24
C GLU A 377 -13.31 15.32 25.16
N ILE A 378 -12.59 14.31 24.62
CA ILE A 378 -11.59 13.56 25.38
C ILE A 378 -10.55 14.52 25.97
N ALA A 379 -10.14 15.53 25.19
CA ALA A 379 -9.19 16.55 25.64
C ALA A 379 -9.73 17.39 26.81
N LEU A 380 -11.02 17.77 26.80
CA LEU A 380 -11.67 18.48 27.91
C LEU A 380 -11.68 17.66 29.21
N GLY A 381 -11.86 16.34 29.10
CA GLY A 381 -11.73 15.40 30.22
C GLY A 381 -10.28 15.16 30.67
N ASN A 382 -9.28 15.70 29.97
CA ASN A 382 -7.86 15.39 30.12
C ASN A 382 -7.58 13.88 29.96
N GLY A 383 -8.27 13.25 29.01
CA GLY A 383 -8.03 11.87 28.60
C GLY A 383 -7.01 11.79 27.46
N THR A 384 -6.64 10.55 27.12
CA THR A 384 -5.79 10.23 25.97
C THR A 384 -6.68 9.93 24.77
N GLY A 385 -6.71 10.85 23.81
CA GLY A 385 -7.43 10.68 22.54
C GLY A 385 -6.90 9.51 21.71
N ARG A 386 -7.67 9.12 20.70
CA ARG A 386 -7.30 8.11 19.71
C ARG A 386 -7.11 8.80 18.34
N PRO A 387 -6.07 9.64 18.16
CA PRO A 387 -5.83 10.25 16.86
C PRO A 387 -5.54 9.18 15.80
N PRO A 388 -5.80 9.45 14.51
CA PRO A 388 -5.37 8.59 13.41
C PRO A 388 -3.91 8.19 13.59
N LYS A 389 -3.62 6.91 13.42
CA LYS A 389 -2.27 6.37 13.60
C LYS A 389 -1.53 6.43 12.28
N GLU A 390 -0.26 6.80 12.35
CA GLU A 390 0.67 6.66 11.23
C GLU A 390 1.23 5.23 11.19
N TYR A 391 1.33 4.70 9.98
CA TYR A 391 1.86 3.38 9.68
C TYR A 391 3.19 3.51 8.91
N ASP A 392 4.10 2.56 9.11
CA ASP A 392 5.36 2.57 8.35
C ASP A 392 5.07 2.33 6.85
N PRO A 393 5.87 2.87 5.91
CA PRO A 393 5.65 2.64 4.48
C PRO A 393 5.45 1.16 4.15
N GLY A 394 4.32 0.84 3.51
CA GLY A 394 3.92 -0.54 3.18
C GLY A 394 3.06 -1.26 4.22
N ASN A 395 2.92 -0.70 5.42
CA ASN A 395 1.97 -1.15 6.43
C ASN A 395 0.72 -0.28 6.36
N TYR A 396 -0.41 -0.90 6.58
CA TYR A 396 -1.71 -0.26 6.57
C TYR A 396 -2.50 -0.68 7.80
N GLU A 397 -3.53 0.09 8.13
CA GLU A 397 -4.50 -0.28 9.14
C GLU A 397 -5.14 -1.63 8.81
N SER A 398 -5.32 -2.49 9.80
CA SER A 398 -5.94 -3.80 9.60
C SER A 398 -7.42 -3.65 9.28
N ASP A 399 -7.87 -4.26 8.19
CA ASP A 399 -9.28 -4.39 7.85
C ASP A 399 -9.98 -5.59 8.55
N LEU A 400 -9.19 -6.40 9.29
CA LEU A 400 -9.67 -7.52 10.10
C LEU A 400 -9.82 -7.09 11.57
N ASN A 401 -11.07 -7.10 12.06
CA ASN A 401 -11.44 -6.69 13.42
C ASN A 401 -12.47 -7.64 14.06
N LEU A 402 -12.71 -7.49 15.37
CA LEU A 402 -13.55 -8.39 16.17
C LEU A 402 -15.08 -8.20 15.99
N GLN A 403 -15.52 -7.15 15.31
CA GLN A 403 -16.92 -6.67 15.33
C GLN A 403 -17.96 -7.77 15.06
N ILE A 404 -17.83 -8.47 13.93
CA ILE A 404 -18.79 -9.48 13.48
C ILE A 404 -18.86 -10.71 14.40
N TYR A 405 -17.76 -11.02 15.09
CA TYR A 405 -17.68 -12.13 16.05
C TYR A 405 -18.32 -11.75 17.38
N VAL A 406 -18.18 -10.48 17.79
CA VAL A 406 -18.79 -9.94 19.01
C VAL A 406 -20.32 -9.98 18.91
N ASN A 407 -20.90 -9.59 17.77
CA ASN A 407 -22.35 -9.63 17.58
C ASN A 407 -22.89 -11.07 17.60
N ALA A 408 -22.22 -12.01 16.94
CA ALA A 408 -22.59 -13.43 16.97
C ALA A 408 -22.47 -14.06 18.37
N ALA A 409 -21.42 -13.75 19.12
CA ALA A 409 -21.26 -14.24 20.49
C ALA A 409 -22.38 -13.74 21.42
N GLN A 410 -22.84 -12.50 21.25
CA GLN A 410 -23.97 -11.95 22.00
C GLN A 410 -25.28 -12.66 21.67
N GLU A 411 -25.54 -12.94 20.40
CA GLU A 411 -26.73 -13.70 19.99
C GLU A 411 -26.69 -15.15 20.48
N ASN A 412 -25.53 -15.81 20.38
CA ASN A 412 -25.34 -17.17 20.89
C ASN A 412 -25.51 -17.24 22.41
N MET A 413 -25.02 -16.24 23.13
CA MET A 413 -25.21 -16.09 24.57
C MET A 413 -26.70 -15.95 24.91
N HIS A 414 -27.46 -15.17 24.13
CA HIS A 414 -28.90 -15.04 24.29
C HIS A 414 -29.61 -16.39 24.12
N LYS A 415 -29.40 -17.08 23.00
CA LYS A 415 -29.98 -18.41 22.72
C LYS A 415 -29.63 -19.42 23.81
N TRP A 416 -28.42 -19.36 24.34
CA TRP A 416 -28.02 -20.25 25.42
C TRP A 416 -28.73 -19.95 26.75
N ALA A 417 -29.00 -18.67 27.02
CA ALA A 417 -29.72 -18.24 28.20
C ALA A 417 -31.21 -18.59 28.14
N THR A 418 -31.86 -18.41 26.98
CA THR A 418 -33.32 -18.49 26.83
C THR A 418 -33.81 -19.83 26.32
N GLU A 419 -33.07 -20.45 25.40
CA GLU A 419 -33.46 -21.71 24.73
C GLU A 419 -32.63 -22.90 25.22
N GLY A 420 -31.53 -22.64 25.94
CA GLY A 420 -30.62 -23.69 26.42
C GLY A 420 -29.72 -24.27 25.32
N VAL A 421 -29.69 -23.65 24.13
CA VAL A 421 -28.82 -24.03 23.01
C VAL A 421 -27.41 -23.51 23.27
N PRO A 422 -26.40 -24.37 23.53
CA PRO A 422 -25.06 -23.89 23.83
C PRO A 422 -24.45 -23.13 22.66
N ALA A 423 -23.72 -22.06 22.95
CA ALA A 423 -22.91 -21.36 21.95
C ALA A 423 -21.89 -22.33 21.31
N PRO A 424 -21.45 -22.09 20.06
CA PRO A 424 -20.42 -22.92 19.40
C PRO A 424 -19.17 -23.07 20.27
N SER A 425 -18.58 -24.26 20.33
CA SER A 425 -17.28 -24.47 21.00
C SER A 425 -16.16 -23.97 20.10
N ALA A 426 -15.10 -23.35 20.64
CA ALA A 426 -13.90 -22.98 19.87
C ALA A 426 -12.61 -23.62 20.40
N GLU A 427 -12.71 -24.55 21.35
CA GLU A 427 -11.57 -25.22 21.96
C GLU A 427 -10.65 -25.92 20.95
N ASP A 428 -11.23 -26.51 19.88
CA ASP A 428 -10.48 -27.15 18.79
C ASP A 428 -9.89 -26.16 17.77
N LYS A 429 -10.20 -24.86 17.94
CA LYS A 429 -9.79 -23.76 17.07
C LYS A 429 -9.00 -22.70 17.83
N TRP A 430 -8.36 -23.01 18.95
CA TRP A 430 -7.47 -22.03 19.59
C TRP A 430 -6.23 -21.74 18.73
N ILE A 431 -5.65 -20.56 18.88
CA ILE A 431 -4.44 -20.13 18.16
C ILE A 431 -3.29 -21.07 18.53
N ASN A 432 -2.54 -21.49 17.52
CA ASN A 432 -1.40 -22.36 17.72
C ASN A 432 -0.20 -21.52 18.17
N PHE A 433 0.20 -21.62 19.43
CA PHE A 433 1.37 -20.91 19.96
C PHE A 433 2.62 -21.79 20.02
N ASN A 434 3.78 -21.15 19.86
CA ASN A 434 5.05 -21.61 20.41
C ASN A 434 5.22 -20.98 21.80
N GLU A 435 5.69 -21.76 22.76
CA GLU A 435 5.93 -21.32 24.12
C GLU A 435 7.42 -21.26 24.40
N THR A 436 7.90 -20.14 24.92
CA THR A 436 9.29 -19.99 25.36
C THR A 436 9.32 -19.38 26.76
N THR A 437 9.76 -20.16 27.75
CA THR A 437 9.92 -19.65 29.12
C THR A 437 11.30 -19.02 29.30
N THR A 438 11.34 -17.73 29.64
CA THR A 438 12.59 -17.01 29.98
C THR A 438 12.40 -16.30 31.32
N ASN A 439 13.32 -16.49 32.27
CA ASN A 439 13.27 -15.86 33.61
C ASN A 439 11.95 -16.11 34.39
N GLY A 440 11.36 -17.30 34.25
CA GLY A 440 10.11 -17.67 34.95
C GLY A 440 8.85 -17.08 34.32
N LYS A 441 8.93 -16.59 33.09
CA LYS A 441 7.83 -16.00 32.34
C LYS A 441 7.67 -16.70 31.00
N THR A 442 6.47 -17.18 30.71
CA THR A 442 6.14 -17.85 29.45
C THR A 442 5.74 -16.84 28.38
N VAL A 443 6.47 -16.85 27.26
CA VAL A 443 6.19 -16.03 26.08
C VAL A 443 5.48 -16.91 25.06
N TYR A 444 4.32 -16.47 24.61
CA TYR A 444 3.56 -17.09 23.52
C TYR A 444 3.86 -16.36 22.22
N THR A 445 4.16 -17.10 21.15
CA THR A 445 4.34 -16.55 19.80
C THR A 445 3.47 -17.35 18.83
N PRO A 446 2.54 -16.74 18.07
CA PRO A 446 1.72 -17.46 17.12
C PRO A 446 2.59 -18.24 16.12
N LYS A 447 2.25 -19.49 15.87
CA LYS A 447 2.70 -20.20 14.67
C LYS A 447 1.97 -19.60 13.48
N THR A 448 2.68 -19.38 12.39
CA THR A 448 2.10 -18.76 11.19
C THR A 448 2.13 -19.73 10.02
N ASP A 449 1.23 -19.51 9.06
CA ASP A 449 1.31 -20.11 7.73
C ASP A 449 2.47 -19.52 6.91
N GLU A 450 2.61 -19.98 5.66
CA GLU A 450 3.60 -19.50 4.69
C GLU A 450 3.47 -18.00 4.35
N HIS A 451 2.35 -17.37 4.72
CA HIS A 451 2.08 -15.96 4.49
C HIS A 451 2.28 -15.10 5.74
N GLY A 452 2.71 -15.69 6.85
CA GLY A 452 2.93 -14.99 8.11
C GLY A 452 1.67 -14.76 8.93
N ASN A 453 0.54 -15.40 8.57
CA ASN A 453 -0.74 -15.27 9.26
C ASN A 453 -0.92 -16.38 10.31
N ALA A 454 -1.44 -16.06 11.49
CA ALA A 454 -1.49 -16.99 12.62
C ALA A 454 -2.38 -18.22 12.37
N LEU A 455 -1.82 -19.43 12.56
CA LEU A 455 -2.48 -20.73 12.48
C LEU A 455 -3.35 -21.00 13.71
N GLY A 456 -4.42 -21.78 13.52
CA GLY A 456 -5.45 -21.95 14.55
C GLY A 456 -6.25 -20.64 14.70
N GLY A 457 -7.00 -20.51 15.79
CA GLY A 457 -7.98 -19.43 15.94
C GLY A 457 -9.26 -19.70 15.15
N ILE A 458 -10.32 -18.96 15.49
CA ILE A 458 -11.41 -18.70 14.56
C ILE A 458 -10.82 -17.83 13.44
N ARG A 459 -10.64 -18.41 12.25
CA ARG A 459 -10.02 -17.75 11.10
C ARG A 459 -11.07 -17.15 10.16
N ALA A 460 -10.98 -15.83 9.99
CA ALA A 460 -11.74 -15.07 9.02
C ALA A 460 -11.41 -15.50 7.58
N PRO A 461 -12.28 -15.25 6.59
CA PRO A 461 -11.93 -15.44 5.19
C PRO A 461 -10.66 -14.69 4.77
N GLN A 462 -10.40 -13.50 5.33
CA GLN A 462 -9.16 -12.74 5.15
C GLN A 462 -7.90 -13.50 5.59
N MET A 463 -8.03 -14.44 6.52
CA MET A 463 -6.92 -15.28 6.99
C MET A 463 -6.79 -16.56 6.17
N GLU A 464 -7.90 -17.17 5.74
CA GLU A 464 -7.89 -18.40 4.92
C GLU A 464 -7.51 -18.13 3.46
N TYR A 465 -7.94 -16.98 2.92
CA TYR A 465 -7.65 -16.50 1.57
C TYR A 465 -7.04 -15.10 1.67
N PRO A 466 -5.80 -15.00 2.18
CA PRO A 466 -5.18 -13.72 2.44
C PRO A 466 -4.76 -13.01 1.16
N ILE A 467 -4.95 -11.69 1.15
CA ILE A 467 -4.30 -10.76 0.22
C ILE A 467 -3.24 -9.90 0.92
N ALA A 468 -3.01 -10.17 2.20
CA ALA A 468 -2.12 -9.44 3.07
C ALA A 468 -1.60 -10.35 4.21
N THR A 469 -0.47 -9.97 4.79
CA THR A 469 -0.02 -10.46 6.09
C THR A 469 -0.61 -9.57 7.18
N TYR A 470 -1.34 -10.16 8.11
CA TYR A 470 -2.01 -9.49 9.22
C TYR A 470 -1.15 -9.54 10.49
N PHE A 471 -1.05 -8.40 11.16
CA PHE A 471 -0.40 -8.24 12.44
C PHE A 471 -1.42 -7.70 13.44
N ALA A 472 -1.61 -8.43 14.53
CA ALA A 472 -2.44 -7.99 15.66
C ALA A 472 -1.88 -6.74 16.39
N SER A 473 -0.75 -6.20 15.92
CA SER A 473 -0.11 -4.99 16.43
C SER A 473 0.46 -4.13 15.30
N ARG A 474 0.42 -2.80 15.47
CA ARG A 474 0.82 -1.81 14.49
C ARG A 474 2.29 -1.97 14.10
N ASN A 475 2.57 -2.03 12.81
CA ASN A 475 3.90 -2.26 12.24
C ASN A 475 4.58 -3.53 12.80
N GLY A 476 3.80 -4.50 13.29
CA GLY A 476 4.33 -5.68 13.99
C GLY A 476 5.02 -5.38 15.32
N LEU A 477 4.85 -4.18 15.89
CA LEU A 477 5.51 -3.77 17.12
C LEU A 477 5.05 -4.61 18.31
N PRO A 478 5.93 -4.89 19.29
CA PRO A 478 5.59 -5.79 20.39
C PRO A 478 4.49 -5.26 21.33
N PHE A 479 4.26 -3.94 21.38
CA PHE A 479 3.39 -3.29 22.38
C PHE A 479 2.50 -2.18 21.78
N GLU A 480 1.74 -2.53 20.74
CA GLU A 480 0.76 -1.64 20.09
C GLU A 480 -0.56 -2.39 19.90
N SER A 481 -1.66 -1.86 20.45
CA SER A 481 -2.97 -2.54 20.50
C SER A 481 -3.78 -2.44 19.21
N ASN A 482 -3.41 -1.52 18.32
CA ASN A 482 -3.99 -1.37 16.98
C ASN A 482 -3.36 -2.38 16.03
N GLY A 483 -4.13 -2.95 15.11
CA GLY A 483 -3.60 -3.88 14.10
C GLY A 483 -2.98 -3.17 12.91
N SER A 484 -2.15 -3.89 12.16
CA SER A 484 -1.72 -3.50 10.82
C SER A 484 -1.73 -4.69 9.86
N MET A 485 -1.76 -4.41 8.57
CA MET A 485 -1.57 -5.41 7.54
C MET A 485 -0.57 -4.93 6.48
N VAL A 486 0.08 -5.86 5.80
CA VAL A 486 0.96 -5.61 4.66
C VAL A 486 0.39 -6.39 3.48
N PHE A 487 -0.09 -5.68 2.46
CA PHE A 487 -0.63 -6.32 1.25
C PHE A 487 0.41 -7.23 0.59
N PHE A 488 -0.05 -8.23 -0.15
CA PHE A 488 0.81 -9.00 -1.04
C PHE A 488 1.08 -8.23 -2.32
N THR A 489 2.15 -8.61 -3.02
CA THR A 489 2.39 -8.07 -4.36
C THR A 489 1.38 -8.58 -5.38
N ALA A 490 1.21 -7.84 -6.48
CA ALA A 490 0.39 -8.28 -7.60
C ALA A 490 0.84 -9.65 -8.14
N ASP A 491 2.15 -9.90 -8.22
CA ASP A 491 2.70 -11.19 -8.66
C ASP A 491 2.29 -12.35 -7.73
N LYS A 492 2.44 -12.16 -6.41
CA LYS A 492 2.05 -13.17 -5.41
C LYS A 492 0.54 -13.40 -5.44
N ILE A 493 -0.25 -12.34 -5.60
CA ILE A 493 -1.70 -12.45 -5.71
C ILE A 493 -2.12 -13.16 -6.99
N ALA A 494 -1.49 -12.89 -8.14
CA ALA A 494 -1.75 -13.57 -9.39
C ALA A 494 -1.35 -15.05 -9.34
N GLU A 495 -0.30 -15.39 -8.58
CA GLU A 495 0.10 -16.77 -8.31
C GLU A 495 -0.90 -17.49 -7.39
N LEU A 496 -1.34 -16.83 -6.31
CA LEU A 496 -2.29 -17.39 -5.35
C LEU A 496 -3.70 -17.53 -5.92
N TYR A 497 -4.15 -16.54 -6.70
CA TYR A 497 -5.51 -16.42 -7.22
C TYR A 497 -5.53 -16.08 -8.73
N PRO A 498 -5.12 -17.01 -9.62
CA PRO A 498 -5.08 -16.78 -11.07
C PRO A 498 -6.41 -16.33 -11.67
N ASP A 499 -7.54 -16.84 -11.16
CA ASP A 499 -8.89 -16.40 -11.47
C ASP A 499 -9.56 -15.82 -10.22
N TYR A 500 -9.80 -14.50 -10.22
CA TYR A 500 -10.39 -13.81 -9.08
C TYR A 500 -11.71 -14.45 -8.59
N ASP A 501 -12.60 -14.81 -9.51
CA ASP A 501 -13.92 -15.30 -9.16
C ASP A 501 -13.85 -16.74 -8.62
N GLN A 502 -13.02 -17.60 -9.22
CA GLN A 502 -12.91 -19.01 -8.82
C GLN A 502 -11.93 -19.26 -7.67
N ASP A 503 -10.79 -18.58 -7.66
CA ASP A 503 -9.66 -18.88 -6.77
C ASP A 503 -9.67 -17.99 -5.52
N TYR A 504 -10.30 -16.81 -5.57
CA TYR A 504 -10.43 -15.91 -4.43
C TYR A 504 -11.88 -15.74 -3.94
N LYS A 505 -12.76 -15.10 -4.73
CA LYS A 505 -14.10 -14.68 -4.28
C LYS A 505 -14.95 -15.85 -3.81
N LYS A 506 -15.08 -16.88 -4.64
CA LYS A 506 -15.89 -18.07 -4.33
C LYS A 506 -15.42 -18.80 -3.06
N PRO A 507 -14.13 -19.14 -2.89
CA PRO A 507 -13.68 -19.79 -1.68
C PRO A 507 -13.67 -18.86 -0.44
N PHE A 508 -13.42 -17.55 -0.62
CA PHE A 508 -13.58 -16.55 0.44
C PHE A 508 -15.02 -16.53 0.98
N ILE A 509 -16.02 -16.39 0.09
CA ILE A 509 -17.44 -16.41 0.46
C ILE A 509 -17.82 -17.77 1.08
N LYS A 510 -17.26 -18.87 0.58
CA LYS A 510 -17.47 -20.20 1.17
C LYS A 510 -16.95 -20.27 2.60
N GLN A 511 -15.81 -19.65 2.90
CA GLN A 511 -15.31 -19.57 4.28
C GLN A 511 -16.18 -18.66 5.15
N ALA A 512 -16.69 -17.55 4.60
CA ALA A 512 -17.65 -16.71 5.32
C ALA A 512 -18.92 -17.50 5.65
N GLN A 513 -19.44 -18.27 4.68
CA GLN A 513 -20.61 -19.14 4.86
C GLN A 513 -20.32 -20.22 5.92
N LYS A 514 -19.12 -20.80 5.94
CA LYS A 514 -18.73 -21.76 6.97
C LYS A 514 -18.78 -21.16 8.37
N LEU A 515 -18.28 -19.93 8.56
CA LEU A 515 -18.35 -19.24 9.85
C LEU A 515 -19.81 -18.94 10.25
N LEU A 516 -20.67 -18.61 9.28
CA LEU A 516 -22.11 -18.41 9.49
C LEU A 516 -22.80 -19.71 9.91
N ASP A 517 -22.55 -20.81 9.19
CA ASP A 517 -23.10 -22.14 9.46
C ASP A 517 -22.65 -22.69 10.82
N GLU A 518 -21.39 -22.42 11.20
CA GLU A 518 -20.82 -22.78 12.51
C GLU A 518 -21.26 -21.83 13.63
N GLY A 519 -21.92 -20.71 13.30
CA GLY A 519 -22.48 -19.75 14.25
C GLY A 519 -21.47 -18.77 14.84
N TYR A 520 -20.28 -18.61 14.27
CA TYR A 520 -19.29 -17.63 14.72
C TYR A 520 -19.51 -16.22 14.19
N ILE A 521 -20.31 -16.07 13.14
CA ILE A 521 -20.78 -14.78 12.62
C ILE A 521 -22.30 -14.83 12.39
N LEU A 522 -22.95 -13.67 12.35
CA LEU A 522 -24.35 -13.51 11.96
C LEU A 522 -24.48 -13.25 10.46
N GLN A 523 -25.72 -13.26 9.96
CA GLN A 523 -26.01 -12.93 8.56
C GLN A 523 -25.44 -11.55 8.17
N GLU A 524 -25.56 -10.54 9.04
CA GLU A 524 -24.96 -9.22 8.80
C GLU A 524 -23.43 -9.28 8.61
N GLY A 525 -22.76 -10.18 9.33
CA GLY A 525 -21.31 -10.35 9.25
C GLY A 525 -20.92 -11.06 7.96
N PHE A 526 -21.73 -12.03 7.54
CA PHE A 526 -21.60 -12.67 6.23
C PHE A 526 -21.80 -11.64 5.10
N ASP A 527 -22.84 -10.82 5.16
CA ASP A 527 -23.13 -9.80 4.14
C ASP A 527 -22.01 -8.76 4.05
N LYS A 528 -21.45 -8.33 5.19
CA LYS A 528 -20.25 -7.46 5.25
C LYS A 528 -19.04 -8.11 4.56
N LEU A 529 -18.81 -9.41 4.78
CA LEU A 529 -17.72 -10.15 4.15
C LEU A 529 -17.95 -10.42 2.65
N VAL A 530 -19.21 -10.63 2.23
CA VAL A 530 -19.55 -10.71 0.80
C VAL A 530 -19.24 -9.39 0.13
N ASN A 531 -19.73 -8.26 0.67
CA ASN A 531 -19.45 -6.94 0.12
C ASN A 531 -17.95 -6.66 0.04
N TYR A 532 -17.19 -7.01 1.09
CA TYR A 532 -15.72 -6.92 1.08
C TYR A 532 -15.11 -7.68 -0.12
N ALA A 533 -15.55 -8.90 -0.38
CA ALA A 533 -15.10 -9.71 -1.51
C ALA A 533 -15.66 -9.25 -2.87
N GLU A 534 -16.56 -8.28 -2.93
CA GLU A 534 -17.07 -7.69 -4.18
C GLU A 534 -16.37 -6.40 -4.57
N GLU A 535 -15.87 -5.66 -3.58
CA GLU A 535 -15.19 -4.38 -3.77
C GLU A 535 -13.80 -4.51 -4.41
N LYS A 536 -13.25 -5.74 -4.59
CA LYS A 536 -11.91 -5.99 -5.17
C LYS A 536 -10.78 -5.21 -4.49
N LYS A 537 -10.95 -4.83 -3.23
CA LYS A 537 -9.93 -4.12 -2.44
C LYS A 537 -8.64 -4.95 -2.39
N GLY A 538 -7.48 -4.33 -2.65
CA GLY A 538 -6.18 -4.86 -2.23
C GLY A 538 -5.29 -5.56 -3.28
N PHE A 539 -5.56 -5.45 -4.58
CA PHE A 539 -4.58 -5.85 -5.61
C PHE A 539 -3.52 -4.75 -5.78
N GLY A 540 -2.60 -4.61 -4.82
CA GLY A 540 -1.47 -3.67 -4.87
C GLY A 540 -1.44 -2.52 -3.84
N GLY A 541 -2.22 -2.60 -2.75
CA GLY A 541 -2.29 -1.56 -1.71
C GLY A 541 -3.60 -0.75 -1.69
N PRO A 542 -3.82 0.13 -0.71
CA PRO A 542 -5.08 0.89 -0.56
C PRO A 542 -5.23 2.01 -1.60
N ASP A 543 -4.13 2.50 -2.17
CA ASP A 543 -4.18 3.44 -3.30
C ASP A 543 -4.29 2.71 -4.65
N ALA A 544 -4.17 1.37 -4.69
CA ALA A 544 -4.13 0.64 -5.96
C ALA A 544 -5.32 0.95 -6.86
N GLU A 545 -6.53 1.10 -6.30
CA GLU A 545 -7.72 1.46 -7.06
C GLU A 545 -7.65 2.90 -7.58
N LYS A 546 -7.13 3.85 -6.81
CA LYS A 546 -6.96 5.26 -7.24
C LYS A 546 -5.89 5.40 -8.31
N ILE A 547 -4.75 4.71 -8.12
CA ILE A 547 -3.67 4.64 -9.10
C ILE A 547 -4.20 4.01 -10.37
N TYR A 548 -4.90 2.88 -10.25
CA TYR A 548 -5.56 2.22 -11.38
C TYR A 548 -6.53 3.17 -12.10
N ALA A 549 -7.41 3.85 -11.37
CA ALA A 549 -8.41 4.75 -11.93
C ALA A 549 -7.77 5.89 -12.72
N ILE A 550 -6.84 6.64 -12.11
CA ILE A 550 -6.20 7.78 -12.78
C ILE A 550 -5.27 7.31 -13.91
N ALA A 551 -4.47 6.27 -13.71
CA ALA A 551 -3.55 5.82 -14.76
C ALA A 551 -4.27 5.16 -15.95
N ASN A 552 -5.46 4.58 -15.74
CA ASN A 552 -6.30 4.00 -16.80
C ASN A 552 -7.40 4.97 -17.30
N GLU A 553 -7.36 6.24 -16.91
CA GLU A 553 -8.27 7.25 -17.45
C GLU A 553 -7.89 7.64 -18.88
N LYS A 554 -8.88 8.07 -19.65
CA LYS A 554 -8.64 8.68 -20.96
C LYS A 554 -8.19 10.12 -20.75
N PRO A 555 -7.27 10.65 -21.57
CA PRO A 555 -7.07 12.09 -21.68
C PRO A 555 -8.42 12.79 -21.86
N THR A 556 -8.69 13.80 -21.05
CA THR A 556 -9.95 14.57 -21.10
C THR A 556 -10.03 15.43 -22.36
N LYS A 557 -8.87 15.73 -22.97
CA LYS A 557 -8.79 16.54 -24.19
C LYS A 557 -7.62 16.11 -25.07
N ILE A 558 -7.88 16.04 -26.37
CA ILE A 558 -6.86 15.86 -27.41
C ILE A 558 -7.03 17.00 -28.42
N VAL A 559 -5.95 17.73 -28.71
CA VAL A 559 -5.97 18.88 -29.62
C VAL A 559 -4.85 18.77 -30.64
N GLU A 560 -5.21 18.62 -31.92
CA GLU A 560 -4.25 18.75 -33.02
C GLU A 560 -3.76 20.21 -33.13
N LYS A 561 -2.45 20.40 -33.25
CA LYS A 561 -1.83 21.70 -33.49
C LYS A 561 -1.35 21.73 -34.96
N PRO A 562 -2.17 22.21 -35.90
CA PRO A 562 -1.82 22.19 -37.31
C PRO A 562 -0.61 23.10 -37.61
N PHE A 563 0.08 22.78 -38.71
CA PHE A 563 1.10 23.61 -39.34
C PHE A 563 1.05 23.38 -40.85
N ASP A 564 1.48 24.37 -41.63
CA ASP A 564 1.47 24.30 -43.10
C ASP A 564 2.88 23.97 -43.60
N TYR A 565 3.11 22.69 -43.88
CA TYR A 565 4.42 22.20 -44.31
C TYR A 565 4.76 22.64 -45.75
N GLU A 566 3.76 22.85 -46.61
CA GLU A 566 3.95 23.31 -47.98
C GLU A 566 4.37 24.78 -48.03
N ALA A 567 3.83 25.60 -47.12
CA ALA A 567 4.20 27.01 -46.99
C ALA A 567 5.62 27.23 -46.42
N ILE A 568 6.13 26.30 -45.62
CA ILE A 568 7.48 26.37 -45.02
C ILE A 568 8.53 25.88 -46.04
N GLY A 569 8.21 24.84 -46.80
CA GLY A 569 9.11 24.22 -47.78
C GLY A 569 10.14 23.29 -47.13
N PHE A 570 10.64 22.33 -47.92
CA PHE A 570 11.64 21.36 -47.48
C PHE A 570 13.06 21.90 -47.70
N HIS A 571 13.88 21.98 -46.64
CA HIS A 571 15.24 22.51 -46.70
C HIS A 571 16.26 21.38 -46.87
N GLN A 572 16.62 21.08 -48.12
CA GLN A 572 17.45 19.91 -48.42
C GLN A 572 18.96 20.15 -48.19
N GLU A 573 19.49 21.37 -48.31
CA GLU A 573 20.93 21.66 -48.14
C GLU A 573 21.21 23.11 -47.63
N GLU A 574 22.25 23.25 -46.80
CA GLU A 574 22.90 24.45 -46.20
C GLU A 574 22.47 24.91 -44.78
N PRO A 575 23.33 24.77 -43.75
CA PRO A 575 23.10 25.21 -42.37
C PRO A 575 23.18 26.75 -42.14
N ASP A 576 23.34 27.55 -43.21
CA ASP A 576 23.50 29.01 -43.16
C ASP A 576 22.29 29.78 -43.74
N VAL A 577 21.18 29.11 -44.07
CA VAL A 577 19.95 29.80 -44.50
C VAL A 577 19.22 30.29 -43.25
N ALA A 578 19.20 31.61 -43.04
CA ALA A 578 18.50 32.21 -41.89
C ALA A 578 17.03 31.75 -41.85
N ALA A 579 16.71 30.89 -40.87
CA ALA A 579 15.34 30.47 -40.61
C ALA A 579 14.44 31.70 -40.47
N ASN A 580 13.27 31.71 -41.11
CA ASN A 580 12.30 32.78 -40.89
C ASN A 580 11.82 32.70 -39.42
N PRO A 581 12.19 33.64 -38.55
CA PRO A 581 11.89 33.54 -37.12
C PRO A 581 10.39 33.64 -36.82
N HIS A 582 9.56 33.98 -37.82
CA HIS A 582 8.12 34.16 -37.71
C HIS A 582 7.29 32.95 -38.17
N LEU A 583 7.90 31.90 -38.73
CA LEU A 583 7.18 30.66 -39.08
C LEU A 583 7.15 29.71 -37.88
N SER A 584 5.94 29.25 -37.51
CA SER A 584 5.69 28.33 -36.39
C SER A 584 5.52 26.90 -36.92
N HIS A 585 6.28 25.97 -36.38
CA HIS A 585 6.21 24.54 -36.72
C HIS A 585 6.52 23.67 -35.49
N PRO A 586 6.20 22.37 -35.51
CA PRO A 586 6.58 21.44 -34.46
C PRO A 586 8.09 21.42 -34.26
N TYR A 587 8.52 21.37 -32.99
CA TYR A 587 9.91 21.11 -32.64
C TYR A 587 10.23 19.66 -33.06
N ASN A 588 11.40 19.45 -33.67
CA ASN A 588 11.80 18.21 -34.36
C ASN A 588 10.98 17.85 -35.62
N SER A 589 10.30 18.81 -36.23
CA SER A 589 9.69 18.56 -37.54
C SER A 589 10.74 18.15 -38.57
N MET A 590 10.39 17.21 -39.45
CA MET A 590 11.27 16.80 -40.55
C MET A 590 11.55 17.93 -41.56
N LEU A 591 10.74 19.00 -41.57
CA LEU A 591 10.97 20.22 -42.36
C LEU A 591 12.29 20.94 -42.04
N ASP A 592 12.73 20.85 -40.79
CA ASP A 592 13.88 21.60 -40.25
C ASP A 592 14.91 20.64 -39.61
N SER A 593 15.04 19.45 -40.20
CA SER A 593 16.06 18.47 -39.84
C SER A 593 17.25 18.55 -40.80
N VAL A 594 18.48 18.34 -40.31
CA VAL A 594 19.66 18.21 -41.16
C VAL A 594 19.78 16.77 -41.63
N GLY A 595 20.09 16.59 -42.92
CA GLY A 595 20.05 15.30 -43.62
C GLY A 595 18.61 14.84 -43.91
N ALA A 596 17.70 15.82 -44.04
CA ALA A 596 16.26 15.64 -44.08
C ALA A 596 15.84 14.52 -45.04
N VAL A 597 15.04 13.60 -44.50
CA VAL A 597 14.29 12.63 -45.29
C VAL A 597 12.96 13.27 -45.61
N ASP A 598 12.62 13.33 -46.90
CA ASP A 598 11.31 13.83 -47.33
C ASP A 598 10.26 12.77 -47.05
N ILE A 599 9.77 12.73 -45.81
CA ILE A 599 8.75 11.76 -45.40
C ILE A 599 7.46 11.91 -46.21
N TRP A 600 7.18 13.10 -46.76
CA TRP A 600 5.98 13.37 -47.53
C TRP A 600 6.12 12.88 -48.98
N GLY A 601 7.23 13.23 -49.63
CA GLY A 601 7.48 12.92 -51.04
C GLY A 601 8.03 11.52 -51.29
N ASP A 602 9.00 11.08 -50.48
CA ASP A 602 9.72 9.81 -50.72
C ASP A 602 9.00 8.61 -50.11
N TYR A 603 8.22 8.81 -49.03
CA TYR A 603 7.59 7.71 -48.27
C TYR A 603 6.06 7.82 -48.15
N ASP A 604 5.44 8.93 -48.57
CA ASP A 604 4.00 9.20 -48.43
C ASP A 604 3.49 9.07 -46.97
N TYR A 605 4.24 9.64 -46.02
CA TYR A 605 3.88 9.76 -44.62
C TYR A 605 3.28 11.13 -44.29
N THR A 606 2.57 11.18 -43.16
CA THR A 606 2.08 12.40 -42.52
C THR A 606 2.88 12.68 -41.24
N GLU A 607 2.99 13.95 -40.86
CA GLU A 607 3.52 14.38 -39.57
C GLU A 607 2.50 15.32 -38.92
N LYS A 608 2.11 15.01 -37.69
CA LYS A 608 1.12 15.76 -36.91
C LYS A 608 1.61 15.98 -35.49
N GLU A 609 1.14 17.05 -34.86
CA GLU A 609 1.42 17.34 -33.45
C GLU A 609 0.11 17.45 -32.68
N PHE A 610 0.07 16.85 -31.49
CA PHE A 610 -1.10 16.89 -30.62
C PHE A 610 -0.73 17.28 -29.19
N PHE A 611 -1.64 17.99 -28.54
CA PHE A 611 -1.62 18.18 -27.09
C PHE A 611 -2.67 17.29 -26.43
N LEU A 612 -2.25 16.57 -25.40
CA LEU A 612 -3.08 15.69 -24.58
C LEU A 612 -3.22 16.30 -23.20
N SER A 613 -4.44 16.47 -22.72
CA SER A 613 -4.72 16.97 -21.37
C SER A 613 -5.50 15.93 -20.57
N GLY A 614 -5.26 15.88 -19.27
CA GLY A 614 -5.89 14.92 -18.36
C GLY A 614 -5.53 15.22 -16.91
N ASN A 615 -5.68 14.22 -16.05
CA ASN A 615 -5.37 14.31 -14.63
C ASN A 615 -4.25 13.33 -14.27
N ALA A 616 -3.28 13.74 -13.46
CA ALA A 616 -2.12 12.92 -13.11
C ALA A 616 -1.74 13.08 -11.63
N ASN A 617 -1.22 12.02 -11.03
CA ASN A 617 -0.69 12.02 -9.67
C ASN A 617 0.82 12.24 -9.64
N VAL A 618 1.30 12.71 -8.50
CA VAL A 618 2.71 12.64 -8.12
C VAL A 618 2.88 11.46 -7.18
N TYR A 619 3.89 10.64 -7.43
CA TYR A 619 4.10 9.37 -6.73
C TYR A 619 5.36 9.38 -5.86
N GLU A 620 5.32 8.62 -4.77
CA GLU A 620 6.51 8.23 -4.00
C GLU A 620 6.70 6.71 -4.02
N LEU A 621 7.93 6.26 -3.73
CA LEU A 621 8.30 4.85 -3.82
C LEU A 621 8.08 4.17 -2.48
N GLY A 622 6.99 3.40 -2.39
CA GLY A 622 6.67 2.53 -1.26
C GLY A 622 7.35 1.15 -1.36
N LYS A 623 7.25 0.37 -0.27
CA LYS A 623 7.73 -1.01 -0.20
C LYS A 623 6.62 -1.93 0.27
N VAL A 624 6.28 -2.95 -0.51
CA VAL A 624 5.31 -3.97 -0.12
C VAL A 624 5.95 -5.35 -0.30
N GLU A 625 6.08 -6.12 0.78
CA GLU A 625 6.84 -7.39 0.81
C GLU A 625 8.26 -7.29 0.20
N GLY A 626 8.92 -6.13 0.37
CA GLY A 626 10.25 -5.87 -0.20
C GLY A 626 10.26 -5.40 -1.66
N ASN A 627 9.11 -5.42 -2.34
CA ASN A 627 8.95 -4.93 -3.72
C ASN A 627 8.65 -3.44 -3.77
N ASP A 628 9.21 -2.77 -4.78
CA ASP A 628 8.92 -1.38 -5.11
C ASP A 628 7.50 -1.24 -5.67
N VAL A 629 6.68 -0.37 -5.05
CA VAL A 629 5.32 -0.02 -5.48
C VAL A 629 5.11 1.49 -5.47
N PRO A 630 4.23 2.05 -6.31
CA PRO A 630 3.89 3.47 -6.26
C PRO A 630 2.89 3.74 -5.14
N THR A 631 3.12 4.82 -4.39
CA THR A 631 2.14 5.40 -3.45
C THR A 631 1.81 6.81 -3.90
N ILE A 632 0.54 7.23 -3.80
CA ILE A 632 0.15 8.59 -4.21
C ILE A 632 0.68 9.58 -3.16
N LYS A 633 1.60 10.47 -3.58
CA LYS A 633 2.09 11.57 -2.76
C LYS A 633 1.15 12.76 -2.82
N SER A 634 0.64 13.09 -4.00
CA SER A 634 -0.35 14.15 -4.22
C SER A 634 -1.06 13.98 -5.57
N GLY A 635 -2.21 14.63 -5.72
CA GLY A 635 -3.02 14.60 -6.94
C GLY A 635 -4.49 14.30 -6.68
N PRO A 636 -5.31 14.20 -7.74
CA PRO A 636 -4.92 14.44 -9.13
C PRO A 636 -4.63 15.91 -9.43
N HIS A 637 -3.66 16.17 -10.31
CA HIS A 637 -3.32 17.48 -10.87
C HIS A 637 -3.68 17.52 -12.35
N ASP A 638 -4.11 18.67 -12.88
CA ASP A 638 -4.32 18.83 -14.31
C ASP A 638 -2.96 18.84 -15.04
N TYR A 639 -2.90 18.23 -16.23
CA TYR A 639 -1.74 18.35 -17.10
C TYR A 639 -2.14 18.64 -18.54
N THR A 640 -1.21 19.22 -19.30
CA THR A 640 -1.23 19.22 -20.76
C THR A 640 0.17 18.89 -21.28
N ASN A 641 0.30 17.80 -22.03
CA ASN A 641 1.54 17.32 -22.60
C ASN A 641 1.48 17.24 -24.13
N ARG A 642 2.62 17.06 -24.78
CA ARG A 642 2.78 17.08 -26.24
C ARG A 642 3.22 15.72 -26.79
N ILE A 643 2.62 15.32 -27.91
CA ILE A 643 3.09 14.23 -28.75
C ILE A 643 3.29 14.68 -30.19
N ILE A 644 4.24 14.06 -30.89
CA ILE A 644 4.41 14.13 -32.34
C ILE A 644 4.11 12.76 -32.94
N VAL A 645 3.39 12.73 -34.06
CA VAL A 645 2.89 11.50 -34.70
C VAL A 645 3.36 11.49 -36.15
N ARG A 646 3.97 10.38 -36.58
CA ARG A 646 4.31 10.13 -37.98
C ARG A 646 3.75 8.78 -38.42
N MET A 647 3.01 8.74 -39.53
CA MET A 647 2.37 7.52 -40.02
C MET A 647 2.07 7.57 -41.52
N PRO A 648 1.85 6.42 -42.20
CA PRO A 648 1.46 6.40 -43.61
C PRO A 648 0.25 7.29 -43.89
N LYS A 649 0.26 7.99 -45.02
CA LYS A 649 -0.84 8.84 -45.46
C LYS A 649 -2.03 8.02 -45.96
N ASP A 650 -1.77 6.94 -46.70
CA ASP A 650 -2.78 5.97 -47.10
C ASP A 650 -2.86 4.84 -46.06
N MET A 651 -4.03 4.68 -45.44
CA MET A 651 -4.24 3.68 -44.38
C MET A 651 -4.07 2.24 -44.86
N LYS A 652 -4.11 1.98 -46.18
CA LYS A 652 -3.82 0.63 -46.72
C LYS A 652 -2.36 0.21 -46.48
N ASP A 653 -1.47 1.19 -46.35
CA ASP A 653 -0.02 0.99 -46.16
C ASP A 653 0.35 1.00 -44.66
N PHE A 654 -0.63 1.24 -43.77
CA PHE A 654 -0.44 1.14 -42.33
C PHE A 654 -0.46 -0.32 -41.87
N SER A 655 0.66 -0.74 -41.28
CA SER A 655 0.87 -2.09 -40.71
C SER A 655 -0.03 -2.44 -39.52
N GLY A 656 -0.71 -1.45 -38.92
CA GLY A 656 -1.40 -1.61 -37.65
C GLY A 656 -0.51 -1.40 -36.42
N ALA A 657 0.82 -1.26 -36.56
CA ALA A 657 1.73 -1.12 -35.44
C ALA A 657 2.12 0.34 -35.16
N VAL A 658 2.11 0.72 -33.88
CA VAL A 658 2.54 2.02 -33.37
C VAL A 658 3.72 1.83 -32.40
N TYR A 659 4.79 2.58 -32.60
CA TYR A 659 5.93 2.62 -31.69
C TYR A 659 6.00 3.97 -30.99
N ILE A 660 5.89 3.94 -29.67
CA ILE A 660 5.96 5.12 -28.80
C ILE A 660 7.39 5.25 -28.28
N ASP A 661 8.00 6.41 -28.51
CA ASP A 661 9.33 6.78 -28.07
C ASP A 661 9.24 7.86 -26.99
N ILE A 662 9.70 7.54 -25.79
CA ILE A 662 9.86 8.53 -24.72
C ILE A 662 10.99 9.48 -25.12
N LEU A 663 10.67 10.74 -25.42
CA LEU A 663 11.65 11.68 -25.96
C LEU A 663 12.76 11.97 -24.96
N ASN A 664 14.00 11.78 -25.38
CA ASN A 664 15.16 11.87 -24.50
C ASN A 664 15.46 13.33 -24.14
N ALA A 665 15.89 13.56 -22.89
CA ALA A 665 16.10 14.89 -22.32
C ALA A 665 17.58 15.26 -22.07
N SER A 666 18.53 14.43 -22.52
CA SER A 666 19.96 14.57 -22.18
C SER A 666 20.59 15.85 -22.67
N ASN A 667 20.05 16.45 -23.73
CA ASN A 667 20.51 17.71 -24.29
C ASN A 667 19.61 18.89 -23.90
N ASN A 668 18.84 18.78 -22.82
CA ASN A 668 17.91 19.82 -22.34
C ASN A 668 16.86 20.25 -23.39
N SER A 669 16.45 19.33 -24.27
CA SER A 669 15.41 19.50 -25.29
C SER A 669 14.91 18.13 -25.74
N ASP A 670 13.72 18.08 -26.37
CA ASP A 670 13.15 16.84 -26.91
C ASP A 670 14.09 16.24 -27.96
N MET A 671 14.54 15.00 -27.75
CA MET A 671 15.41 14.28 -28.68
C MET A 671 14.81 12.93 -29.06
N GLU A 672 14.52 12.77 -30.35
CA GLU A 672 13.92 11.57 -30.95
C GLU A 672 15.02 10.56 -31.33
N ASP A 673 15.79 10.08 -30.34
CA ASP A 673 16.98 9.26 -30.58
C ASP A 673 16.68 7.93 -31.29
N THR A 674 15.51 7.34 -31.02
CA THR A 674 15.07 6.11 -31.69
C THR A 674 14.62 6.42 -33.12
N TRP A 675 13.78 7.45 -33.32
CA TRP A 675 13.35 7.89 -34.66
C TRP A 675 14.53 8.11 -35.59
N ARG A 676 15.48 8.96 -35.18
CA ARG A 676 16.56 9.41 -36.08
C ARG A 676 17.50 8.30 -36.55
N ARG A 677 17.38 7.10 -35.97
CA ARG A 677 18.20 5.92 -36.23
C ARG A 677 17.45 4.75 -36.85
N SER A 678 16.15 4.66 -36.57
CA SER A 678 15.28 3.61 -37.09
C SER A 678 14.21 4.15 -38.04
N TRP A 679 14.37 5.37 -38.56
CA TRP A 679 13.42 6.01 -39.47
C TRP A 679 13.10 5.14 -40.69
N GLU A 680 14.12 4.53 -41.31
CA GLU A 680 13.95 3.65 -42.49
C GLU A 680 13.06 2.46 -42.13
N TYR A 681 13.34 1.83 -40.98
CA TYR A 681 12.55 0.70 -40.49
C TYR A 681 11.07 1.05 -40.31
N TYR A 682 10.76 2.21 -39.73
CA TYR A 682 9.36 2.62 -39.59
C TYR A 682 8.70 2.80 -40.95
N MET A 683 9.37 3.54 -41.84
CA MET A 683 8.76 3.97 -43.09
C MET A 683 8.61 2.84 -44.11
N GLU A 684 9.63 1.99 -44.27
CA GLU A 684 9.61 0.86 -45.20
C GLU A 684 8.62 -0.23 -44.79
N ASN A 685 8.28 -0.34 -43.50
CA ASN A 685 7.34 -1.34 -43.00
C ASN A 685 5.93 -0.81 -42.73
N GLY A 686 5.64 0.47 -43.02
CA GLY A 686 4.30 1.02 -42.79
C GLY A 686 3.95 1.21 -41.30
N HIS A 687 4.95 1.41 -40.43
CA HIS A 687 4.73 1.56 -39.00
C HIS A 687 4.48 3.02 -38.62
N ALA A 688 3.61 3.25 -37.63
CA ALA A 688 3.45 4.58 -37.04
C ALA A 688 4.47 4.81 -35.91
N TYR A 689 4.94 6.04 -35.79
CA TYR A 689 5.83 6.52 -34.74
C TYR A 689 5.13 7.61 -33.92
N ILE A 690 5.26 7.54 -32.60
CA ILE A 690 4.80 8.59 -31.68
C ILE A 690 5.95 8.98 -30.75
N GLY A 691 6.33 10.26 -30.73
CA GLY A 691 7.26 10.80 -29.73
C GLY A 691 6.51 11.55 -28.63
N ILE A 692 6.71 11.20 -27.36
CA ILE A 692 6.10 11.89 -26.20
C ILE A 692 7.12 12.71 -25.39
N THR A 693 6.83 13.99 -25.16
CA THR A 693 7.66 14.88 -24.32
C THR A 693 7.69 14.37 -22.87
N SER A 694 8.89 14.23 -22.28
CA SER A 694 9.07 13.41 -21.07
C SER A 694 9.58 14.11 -19.80
N LYS A 695 10.10 15.35 -19.89
CA LYS A 695 10.57 16.10 -18.71
C LYS A 695 10.30 17.60 -18.78
N ASN A 696 10.34 18.24 -17.62
CA ASN A 696 10.27 19.69 -17.46
C ASN A 696 11.33 20.47 -18.26
N VAL A 697 12.55 19.93 -18.40
CA VAL A 697 13.59 20.57 -19.23
C VAL A 697 13.22 20.59 -20.71
N ASN A 698 12.50 19.57 -21.19
CA ASN A 698 11.96 19.53 -22.54
C ASN A 698 10.87 20.58 -22.72
N VAL A 699 9.90 20.64 -21.80
CA VAL A 699 8.83 21.65 -21.80
C VAL A 699 9.43 23.07 -21.80
N THR A 700 10.47 23.31 -21.00
CA THR A 700 11.17 24.60 -20.97
C THR A 700 11.79 24.95 -22.33
N ALA A 701 12.38 23.96 -23.01
CA ALA A 701 12.98 24.15 -24.33
C ALA A 701 11.92 24.43 -25.41
N LEU A 702 10.80 23.70 -25.39
CA LEU A 702 9.67 23.93 -26.30
C LEU A 702 9.14 25.37 -26.15
N LYS A 703 8.86 25.81 -24.92
CA LYS A 703 8.36 27.18 -24.67
C LYS A 703 9.36 28.27 -25.06
N LYS A 704 10.67 28.01 -25.05
CA LYS A 704 11.68 28.93 -25.58
C LYS A 704 11.69 28.96 -27.10
N PHE A 705 11.57 27.79 -27.73
CA PHE A 705 11.55 27.66 -29.18
C PHE A 705 10.35 28.37 -29.81
N ASP A 706 9.15 28.17 -29.28
CA ASP A 706 7.94 28.87 -29.71
C ASP A 706 6.99 29.12 -28.53
N PRO A 707 7.07 30.31 -27.89
CA PRO A 707 6.29 30.59 -26.68
C PRO A 707 4.79 30.68 -26.95
N VAL A 708 4.37 30.94 -28.20
CA VAL A 708 2.95 31.05 -28.55
C VAL A 708 2.36 29.65 -28.76
N ARG A 709 3.02 28.83 -29.58
CA ARG A 709 2.56 27.47 -29.91
C ARG A 709 2.46 26.57 -28.69
N TYR A 710 3.46 26.63 -27.80
CA TYR A 710 3.56 25.76 -26.61
C TYR A 710 3.05 26.39 -25.32
N SER A 711 2.33 27.50 -25.40
CA SER A 711 1.78 28.20 -24.23
C SER A 711 0.89 27.32 -23.36
N ASP A 712 0.10 26.44 -23.98
CA ASP A 712 -0.86 25.54 -23.31
C ASP A 712 -0.21 24.34 -22.58
N ILE A 713 1.08 24.01 -22.82
CA ILE A 713 1.73 22.88 -22.14
C ILE A 713 1.88 23.21 -20.65
N ASP A 714 1.40 22.32 -19.79
CA ASP A 714 1.41 22.51 -18.33
C ASP A 714 1.66 21.21 -17.58
N TRP A 715 2.63 21.27 -16.67
CA TRP A 715 3.14 20.17 -15.83
C TRP A 715 3.23 20.62 -14.36
N GLU A 716 2.52 21.68 -13.96
CA GLU A 716 2.47 22.13 -12.57
C GLU A 716 1.73 21.11 -11.69
N ALA A 717 2.20 20.97 -10.44
CA ALA A 717 1.58 20.11 -9.43
C ALA A 717 1.47 20.87 -8.10
N ASP A 718 2.17 20.41 -7.07
CA ASP A 718 2.10 20.96 -5.70
C ASP A 718 2.58 22.41 -5.57
N LYS A 719 3.39 22.89 -6.51
CA LYS A 719 4.07 24.19 -6.45
C LYS A 719 3.75 25.01 -7.70
N PRO A 720 2.97 26.10 -7.58
CA PRO A 720 2.69 26.97 -8.71
C PRO A 720 3.99 27.48 -9.37
N GLY A 721 4.03 27.43 -10.70
CA GLY A 721 5.19 27.81 -11.51
C GLY A 721 6.35 26.80 -11.52
N VAL A 722 6.20 25.60 -10.93
CA VAL A 722 7.25 24.57 -10.91
C VAL A 722 6.71 23.28 -11.51
N TYR A 723 7.34 22.83 -12.60
CA TYR A 723 6.98 21.57 -13.26
C TYR A 723 7.48 20.35 -12.51
N GLU A 724 6.60 19.35 -12.38
CA GLU A 724 6.83 18.11 -11.66
C GLU A 724 6.94 16.93 -12.62
N ASN A 725 8.13 16.30 -12.68
CA ASN A 725 8.37 15.17 -13.57
C ASN A 725 7.62 13.90 -13.12
N GLY A 726 7.24 13.81 -11.84
CA GLY A 726 6.46 12.70 -11.30
C GLY A 726 5.07 12.51 -11.95
N LEU A 727 4.53 13.54 -12.60
CA LEU A 727 3.26 13.46 -13.33
C LEU A 727 3.35 12.56 -14.59
N PHE A 728 4.55 12.42 -15.16
CA PHE A 728 4.74 11.77 -16.47
C PHE A 728 4.29 10.31 -16.51
N TRP A 729 4.30 9.59 -15.38
CA TRP A 729 3.89 8.18 -15.32
C TRP A 729 2.43 7.98 -15.73
N ASP A 730 1.53 8.87 -15.26
CA ASP A 730 0.12 8.83 -15.66
C ASP A 730 -0.04 9.36 -17.08
N MET A 731 0.67 10.44 -17.47
CA MET A 731 0.60 10.94 -18.86
C MET A 731 0.95 9.87 -19.89
N LEU A 732 1.96 9.04 -19.58
CA LEU A 732 2.39 7.94 -20.43
C LEU A 732 1.35 6.80 -20.47
N SER A 733 0.78 6.47 -19.31
CA SER A 733 -0.30 5.48 -19.20
C SER A 733 -1.53 5.93 -19.99
N GLN A 734 -1.96 7.18 -19.82
CA GLN A 734 -3.14 7.73 -20.49
C GLN A 734 -2.97 7.84 -22.01
N LEU A 735 -1.75 8.06 -22.53
CA LEU A 735 -1.49 7.92 -23.96
C LEU A 735 -1.77 6.49 -24.44
N GLY A 736 -1.31 5.48 -23.71
CA GLY A 736 -1.61 4.09 -24.03
C GLY A 736 -3.11 3.75 -23.93
N VAL A 737 -3.83 4.34 -22.97
CA VAL A 737 -5.31 4.25 -22.90
C VAL A 737 -5.95 4.86 -24.14
N ALA A 738 -5.54 6.07 -24.51
CA ALA A 738 -6.10 6.79 -25.66
C ALA A 738 -5.93 6.03 -26.98
N LEU A 739 -4.80 5.34 -27.15
CA LEU A 739 -4.53 4.53 -28.33
C LEU A 739 -5.32 3.22 -28.36
N ASN A 740 -5.67 2.67 -27.19
CA ASN A 740 -6.53 1.49 -27.08
C ASN A 740 -8.02 1.82 -27.18
N ASP A 741 -8.40 3.08 -26.96
CA ASP A 741 -9.75 3.59 -27.15
C ASP A 741 -10.02 3.92 -28.62
N LYS A 742 -11.15 3.44 -29.14
CA LYS A 742 -11.46 3.60 -30.57
C LYS A 742 -11.61 5.07 -30.97
N GLU A 743 -12.35 5.86 -30.20
CA GLU A 743 -12.68 7.25 -30.55
C GLU A 743 -11.43 8.14 -30.47
N GLN A 744 -10.69 8.06 -29.37
CA GLN A 744 -9.47 8.87 -29.19
C GLN A 744 -8.35 8.44 -30.13
N SER A 745 -8.23 7.14 -30.41
CA SER A 745 -7.26 6.66 -31.38
C SER A 745 -7.60 7.12 -32.81
N GLU A 746 -8.88 7.09 -33.21
CA GLU A 746 -9.33 7.68 -34.48
C GLU A 746 -9.05 9.19 -34.54
N GLN A 747 -9.08 9.90 -33.41
CA GLN A 747 -8.71 11.31 -33.35
C GLN A 747 -7.19 11.54 -33.57
N ILE A 748 -6.33 10.69 -33.02
CA ILE A 748 -4.86 10.84 -33.12
C ILE A 748 -4.33 10.28 -34.44
N LEU A 749 -4.74 9.07 -34.79
CA LEU A 749 -4.19 8.25 -35.87
C LEU A 749 -5.15 8.08 -37.06
N GLY A 750 -6.43 8.46 -36.94
CA GLY A 750 -7.44 8.16 -37.95
C GLY A 750 -7.94 6.70 -37.94
N THR A 751 -7.36 5.84 -37.11
CA THR A 751 -7.76 4.44 -36.90
C THR A 751 -7.27 3.94 -35.55
N LYS A 752 -7.91 2.90 -35.01
CA LYS A 752 -7.36 2.16 -33.86
C LYS A 752 -6.20 1.28 -34.33
N PRO A 753 -5.01 1.31 -33.68
CA PRO A 753 -3.90 0.43 -34.00
C PRO A 753 -4.20 -1.02 -33.58
N GLU A 754 -3.51 -1.95 -34.23
CA GLU A 754 -3.53 -3.36 -33.85
C GLU A 754 -2.51 -3.68 -32.76
N PHE A 755 -1.36 -2.99 -32.77
CA PHE A 755 -0.26 -3.21 -31.84
C PHE A 755 0.34 -1.88 -31.37
N VAL A 756 0.65 -1.77 -30.08
CA VAL A 756 1.25 -0.59 -29.45
C VAL A 756 2.49 -0.99 -28.66
N PHE A 757 3.66 -0.54 -29.09
CA PHE A 757 4.94 -0.79 -28.43
C PHE A 757 5.46 0.47 -27.76
N LEU A 758 6.09 0.32 -26.60
CA LEU A 758 6.69 1.44 -25.86
C LEU A 758 8.20 1.27 -25.70
N GLY A 759 8.95 2.30 -26.06
CA GLY A 759 10.40 2.27 -25.96
C GLY A 759 11.05 3.53 -25.43
N GLY A 760 12.33 3.38 -25.13
CA GLY A 760 13.16 4.46 -24.62
C GLY A 760 14.64 4.20 -24.83
N GLN A 761 15.37 5.31 -24.98
CA GLN A 761 16.82 5.35 -25.19
C GLN A 761 17.52 6.05 -24.03
N SER A 762 18.64 5.53 -23.53
CA SER A 762 19.47 6.18 -22.48
C SER A 762 18.63 6.65 -21.28
N GLN A 763 18.56 7.95 -20.98
CA GLN A 763 17.69 8.48 -19.91
C GLN A 763 16.22 8.08 -20.06
N SER A 764 15.70 8.01 -21.27
CA SER A 764 14.33 7.53 -21.52
C SER A 764 14.21 6.02 -21.29
N GLY A 765 15.24 5.25 -21.58
CA GLY A 765 15.32 3.84 -21.20
C GLY A 765 15.32 3.64 -19.68
N MET A 766 15.89 4.59 -18.92
CA MET A 766 15.83 4.59 -17.46
C MET A 766 14.42 4.88 -16.92
N TYR A 767 13.66 5.74 -17.61
CA TYR A 767 12.24 5.95 -17.34
C TYR A 767 11.46 4.67 -17.62
N LEU A 768 11.70 4.03 -18.75
CA LEU A 768 11.06 2.76 -19.11
C LEU A 768 11.31 1.66 -18.08
N ASN A 769 12.54 1.55 -17.56
CA ASN A 769 12.86 0.61 -16.47
C ASN A 769 12.09 0.92 -15.17
N THR A 770 11.82 2.19 -14.88
CA THR A 770 11.05 2.60 -13.69
C THR A 770 9.57 2.30 -13.89
N TYR A 771 9.06 2.67 -15.07
CA TYR A 771 7.67 2.49 -15.46
C TYR A 771 7.24 1.02 -15.43
N THR A 772 8.02 0.16 -16.08
CA THR A 772 7.75 -1.28 -16.15
C THR A 772 7.83 -1.98 -14.80
N ASN A 773 8.71 -1.51 -13.90
CA ASN A 773 8.84 -2.09 -12.57
C ASN A 773 7.74 -1.68 -11.58
N VAL A 774 7.25 -0.45 -11.70
CA VAL A 774 6.44 0.20 -10.66
C VAL A 774 4.99 0.32 -11.08
N PHE A 775 4.73 0.78 -12.30
CA PHE A 775 3.38 1.17 -12.74
C PHE A 775 2.70 0.09 -13.58
N GLN A 776 3.44 -0.58 -14.45
CA GLN A 776 2.88 -1.60 -15.36
C GLN A 776 1.99 -2.66 -14.69
N PRO A 777 2.30 -3.17 -13.47
CA PRO A 777 1.42 -4.11 -12.78
C PRO A 777 0.00 -3.58 -12.50
N TYR A 778 -0.16 -2.26 -12.40
CA TYR A 778 -1.44 -1.58 -12.19
C TYR A 778 -2.17 -1.26 -13.50
N LEU A 779 -1.57 -1.54 -14.65
CA LEU A 779 -2.12 -1.21 -15.97
C LEU A 779 -2.68 -2.42 -16.72
N TYR A 780 -2.75 -3.58 -16.06
CA TYR A 780 -3.39 -4.77 -16.62
C TYR A 780 -4.91 -4.64 -16.58
N ASN A 781 -5.56 -4.78 -17.74
CA ASN A 781 -7.01 -4.82 -17.81
C ASN A 781 -7.50 -6.24 -17.55
N ALA A 782 -7.85 -6.55 -16.30
CA ALA A 782 -8.32 -7.88 -15.91
C ALA A 782 -9.57 -8.36 -16.67
N LYS A 783 -10.42 -7.43 -17.16
CA LYS A 783 -11.64 -7.77 -17.91
C LYS A 783 -11.32 -8.19 -19.34
N ALA A 784 -10.42 -7.47 -20.00
CA ALA A 784 -9.98 -7.78 -21.36
C ALA A 784 -8.88 -8.85 -21.39
N LYS A 785 -8.20 -9.10 -20.27
CA LYS A 785 -6.98 -9.90 -20.16
C LYS A 785 -5.83 -9.40 -21.04
N GLU A 786 -5.72 -8.08 -21.13
CA GLU A 786 -4.78 -7.40 -22.02
C GLU A 786 -3.97 -6.38 -21.23
N TYR A 787 -2.70 -6.23 -21.61
CA TYR A 787 -1.88 -5.11 -21.20
C TYR A 787 -2.07 -3.95 -22.16
N MET A 788 -1.81 -2.74 -21.70
CA MET A 788 -1.92 -1.52 -22.50
C MET A 788 -0.92 -1.44 -23.66
N PHE A 789 0.25 -2.08 -23.50
CA PHE A 789 1.30 -2.14 -24.51
C PHE A 789 1.60 -3.60 -24.83
N ASP A 790 1.77 -3.92 -26.11
CA ASP A 790 2.07 -5.26 -26.61
C ASP A 790 3.53 -5.67 -26.40
N GLY A 791 4.40 -4.73 -26.06
CA GLY A 791 5.79 -5.00 -25.73
C GLY A 791 6.60 -3.74 -25.48
N TYR A 792 7.80 -3.96 -24.93
CA TYR A 792 8.72 -2.90 -24.53
C TYR A 792 10.09 -3.06 -25.19
N TYR A 793 10.70 -1.96 -25.60
CA TYR A 793 12.09 -1.96 -26.07
C TYR A 793 12.92 -0.86 -25.40
N ASN A 794 13.93 -1.27 -24.64
CA ASN A 794 14.90 -0.37 -24.02
C ASN A 794 16.23 -0.51 -24.77
N TRP A 795 16.85 0.61 -25.13
CA TRP A 795 18.24 0.55 -25.55
C TRP A 795 19.11 1.58 -24.84
N VAL A 796 20.29 1.12 -24.42
CA VAL A 796 21.32 1.87 -23.68
C VAL A 796 20.85 2.57 -22.38
N GLY A 797 19.66 2.26 -21.86
CA GLY A 797 19.17 2.68 -20.54
C GLY A 797 19.40 1.60 -19.46
N ALA A 798 20.59 1.57 -18.86
CA ALA A 798 21.04 0.45 -18.04
C ALA A 798 20.42 0.32 -16.63
N ILE A 799 19.85 1.39 -16.07
CA ILE A 799 19.35 1.44 -14.68
C ILE A 799 17.97 2.12 -14.63
N PRO A 800 17.19 1.99 -13.54
CA PRO A 800 15.97 2.78 -13.38
C PRO A 800 16.32 4.21 -12.95
N THR A 801 15.38 5.14 -13.15
CA THR A 801 15.45 6.51 -12.62
C THR A 801 14.71 6.61 -11.27
N ALA A 802 14.79 7.78 -10.63
CA ALA A 802 14.01 8.05 -9.43
C ALA A 802 12.53 8.26 -9.76
N ILE A 803 11.62 7.92 -8.86
CA ILE A 803 10.17 8.07 -9.09
C ILE A 803 9.74 9.54 -9.29
N GLN A 804 10.48 10.48 -8.70
CA GLN A 804 10.40 11.93 -8.95
C GLN A 804 11.77 12.41 -9.46
N PRO A 805 12.08 12.18 -10.74
CA PRO A 805 13.43 12.34 -11.27
C PRO A 805 13.81 13.80 -11.43
N THR A 806 14.87 14.24 -10.75
CA THR A 806 15.42 15.60 -10.84
C THR A 806 16.83 15.65 -11.44
N ALA A 807 17.56 14.53 -11.41
CA ALA A 807 18.90 14.39 -11.97
C ALA A 807 18.91 13.49 -13.21
N VAL A 808 19.95 13.66 -14.03
CA VAL A 808 20.18 12.87 -15.27
C VAL A 808 20.53 11.41 -14.94
N ILE A 809 21.44 11.21 -13.97
CA ILE A 809 21.82 9.89 -13.46
C ILE A 809 21.45 9.86 -11.97
N PRO A 810 20.68 8.87 -11.51
CA PRO A 810 20.31 8.75 -10.12
C PRO A 810 21.50 8.33 -9.26
N THR A 811 21.50 8.78 -8.02
CA THR A 811 22.47 8.39 -6.99
C THR A 811 21.96 7.20 -6.18
N ALA A 812 22.85 6.58 -5.40
CA ALA A 812 22.48 5.45 -4.54
C ALA A 812 21.36 5.78 -3.53
N ASN A 813 21.23 7.06 -3.15
CA ASN A 813 20.27 7.56 -2.18
C ASN A 813 18.95 8.00 -2.80
N ASP A 814 18.85 8.06 -4.13
CA ASP A 814 17.63 8.49 -4.78
C ASP A 814 16.55 7.41 -4.63
N PRO A 815 15.25 7.80 -4.54
CA PRO A 815 14.12 6.88 -4.44
C PRO A 815 13.84 6.23 -5.81
N SER A 816 14.81 5.44 -6.27
CA SER A 816 14.75 4.66 -7.50
C SER A 816 14.48 3.20 -7.17
N PRO A 817 13.69 2.49 -7.99
CA PRO A 817 13.53 1.05 -7.86
C PRO A 817 14.88 0.33 -7.78
N LYS A 818 14.98 -0.68 -6.93
CA LYS A 818 16.24 -1.43 -6.74
C LYS A 818 16.32 -2.67 -7.62
N SER A 819 15.17 -3.21 -8.02
CA SER A 819 15.07 -4.27 -9.04
C SER A 819 14.88 -3.65 -10.42
N ILE A 820 15.15 -4.40 -11.49
CA ILE A 820 14.77 -4.09 -12.88
C ILE A 820 14.39 -5.37 -13.61
N TYR A 821 13.58 -5.23 -14.66
CA TYR A 821 13.11 -6.32 -15.52
C TYR A 821 12.25 -7.34 -14.77
N LYS A 822 11.23 -6.88 -14.04
CA LYS A 822 10.19 -7.79 -13.50
C LYS A 822 9.54 -8.62 -14.62
N ALA A 823 8.90 -9.72 -14.26
CA ALA A 823 8.09 -10.47 -15.21
C ALA A 823 6.92 -9.60 -15.67
N MET A 824 6.69 -9.49 -16.99
CA MET A 824 5.82 -8.44 -17.55
C MET A 824 4.62 -8.97 -18.35
N GLY A 825 4.46 -10.27 -18.56
CA GLY A 825 3.38 -10.85 -19.38
C GLY A 825 3.39 -10.46 -20.88
N VAL A 826 4.20 -9.46 -21.25
CA VAL A 826 4.48 -8.99 -22.60
C VAL A 826 5.99 -8.95 -22.85
N PRO A 827 6.44 -9.13 -24.10
CA PRO A 827 7.86 -9.16 -24.45
C PRO A 827 8.58 -7.85 -24.13
N THR A 828 9.75 -7.98 -23.51
CA THR A 828 10.67 -6.88 -23.26
C THR A 828 12.05 -7.15 -23.84
N MET A 829 12.48 -6.25 -24.70
CA MET A 829 13.75 -6.31 -25.41
C MET A 829 14.68 -5.24 -24.87
N VAL A 830 15.90 -5.63 -24.48
CA VAL A 830 16.91 -4.71 -23.98
C VAL A 830 18.16 -4.81 -24.85
N VAL A 831 18.59 -3.69 -25.44
CA VAL A 831 19.78 -3.63 -26.29
C VAL A 831 20.83 -2.72 -25.64
N MET A 832 21.95 -3.28 -25.19
CA MET A 832 23.03 -2.56 -24.53
C MET A 832 24.25 -2.44 -25.44
N SER A 833 24.79 -1.23 -25.59
CA SER A 833 26.03 -1.00 -26.32
C SER A 833 27.23 -1.30 -25.42
N GLN A 834 28.41 -1.48 -26.04
CA GLN A 834 29.65 -1.64 -25.31
C GLN A 834 30.00 -0.43 -24.42
N ALA A 835 29.47 0.75 -24.70
CA ALA A 835 29.73 1.91 -23.84
C ALA A 835 29.14 1.71 -22.42
N GLU A 836 27.96 1.10 -22.29
CA GLU A 836 27.27 0.92 -21.00
C GLU A 836 27.99 -0.10 -20.11
N PHE A 837 28.38 -1.24 -20.70
CA PHE A 837 28.98 -2.33 -19.95
C PHE A 837 30.51 -2.28 -19.91
N GLY A 838 31.15 -1.52 -20.79
CA GLY A 838 32.61 -1.45 -20.94
C GLY A 838 33.31 -0.27 -20.32
N PHE A 839 32.59 0.61 -19.62
CA PHE A 839 33.19 1.73 -18.93
C PHE A 839 34.17 1.25 -17.83
N LYS A 840 35.44 1.66 -17.96
CA LYS A 840 36.56 1.19 -17.11
C LYS A 840 36.67 -0.35 -17.05
N GLU A 841 36.75 -0.98 -18.24
CA GLU A 841 37.03 -2.41 -18.49
C GLU A 841 36.99 -3.31 -17.22
N GLY A 842 35.86 -3.99 -17.01
CA GLY A 842 35.69 -4.98 -15.93
C GLY A 842 35.02 -4.49 -14.65
N ALA A 843 34.91 -3.17 -14.41
CA ALA A 843 34.17 -2.63 -13.27
C ALA A 843 32.69 -2.27 -13.59
N GLY A 844 32.39 -1.92 -14.85
CA GLY A 844 31.07 -1.48 -15.31
C GLY A 844 30.67 -0.10 -14.75
N LEU A 845 29.93 0.72 -15.51
CA LEU A 845 29.27 1.91 -14.94
C LEU A 845 28.00 1.50 -14.17
N PHE A 846 27.34 0.43 -14.62
CA PHE A 846 26.03 -0.02 -14.15
C PHE A 846 25.96 -1.56 -14.06
N PRO A 847 26.59 -2.21 -13.07
CA PRO A 847 26.62 -3.68 -12.99
C PRO A 847 25.23 -4.33 -12.86
N SER A 848 24.20 -3.56 -12.49
CA SER A 848 22.84 -4.06 -12.26
C SER A 848 22.04 -4.36 -13.54
N TYR A 849 22.47 -3.94 -14.74
CA TYR A 849 21.69 -4.22 -15.96
C TYR A 849 21.72 -5.71 -16.35
N LYS A 850 22.73 -6.49 -15.94
CA LYS A 850 22.86 -7.92 -16.24
C LYS A 850 22.36 -8.78 -15.06
N THR A 851 21.16 -8.47 -14.56
CA THR A 851 20.54 -9.14 -13.39
C THR A 851 19.56 -10.25 -13.77
N LYS A 852 19.08 -10.26 -15.02
CA LYS A 852 18.08 -11.21 -15.51
C LYS A 852 18.55 -11.88 -16.80
N LYS A 853 18.44 -13.22 -16.84
CA LYS A 853 18.68 -14.05 -18.03
C LYS A 853 17.47 -14.06 -18.96
N ASP A 854 17.65 -14.53 -20.19
CA ASP A 854 16.57 -14.62 -21.17
C ASP A 854 15.40 -15.48 -20.65
N GLN A 855 14.17 -15.03 -20.93
CA GLN A 855 12.93 -15.71 -20.50
C GLN A 855 11.98 -15.91 -21.69
N ASN A 856 11.22 -17.01 -21.66
CA ASN A 856 10.34 -17.44 -22.75
C ASN A 856 8.97 -17.92 -22.28
N SER A 857 8.62 -17.68 -21.02
CA SER A 857 7.33 -18.09 -20.49
C SER A 857 6.26 -17.09 -20.90
N GLU A 858 5.00 -17.50 -20.97
CA GLU A 858 3.89 -16.59 -21.28
C GLU A 858 3.74 -15.44 -20.25
N HIS A 859 4.25 -15.64 -19.03
CA HIS A 859 4.26 -14.65 -17.95
C HIS A 859 5.52 -13.78 -17.95
N ASP A 860 6.57 -14.20 -18.66
CA ASP A 860 7.85 -13.52 -18.69
C ASP A 860 8.60 -13.81 -19.98
N ILE A 861 8.60 -12.84 -20.89
CA ILE A 861 9.32 -12.87 -22.17
C ILE A 861 10.34 -11.74 -22.14
N PHE A 862 11.62 -12.10 -22.07
CA PHE A 862 12.70 -11.14 -21.87
C PHE A 862 13.92 -11.49 -22.70
N ARG A 863 14.56 -10.47 -23.29
CA ARG A 863 15.88 -10.58 -23.93
C ARG A 863 16.78 -9.42 -23.56
N LEU A 864 18.05 -9.71 -23.34
CA LEU A 864 19.10 -8.72 -23.19
C LEU A 864 20.22 -8.97 -24.20
N TYR A 865 20.33 -8.10 -25.20
CA TYR A 865 21.35 -8.10 -26.23
C TYR A 865 22.51 -7.19 -25.85
N GLU A 866 23.73 -7.72 -25.81
CA GLU A 866 24.96 -6.92 -25.72
C GLU A 866 25.60 -6.78 -27.09
N VAL A 867 25.76 -5.55 -27.57
CA VAL A 867 26.37 -5.27 -28.87
C VAL A 867 27.80 -4.80 -28.67
N SER A 868 28.76 -5.62 -29.09
CA SER A 868 30.19 -5.27 -29.03
C SER A 868 30.56 -4.22 -30.08
N GLY A 869 31.55 -3.39 -29.76
CA GLY A 869 32.04 -2.32 -30.64
C GLY A 869 31.12 -1.10 -30.76
N ALA A 870 29.87 -1.19 -30.28
CA ALA A 870 28.89 -0.10 -30.36
C ALA A 870 29.14 1.00 -29.30
N PRO A 871 29.16 2.29 -29.70
CA PRO A 871 29.15 3.44 -28.78
C PRO A 871 27.78 3.63 -28.11
N HIS A 872 27.73 4.46 -27.06
CA HIS A 872 26.49 4.81 -26.33
C HIS A 872 25.45 5.44 -27.28
N SER A 873 25.95 6.31 -28.15
CA SER A 873 25.17 6.98 -29.16
C SER A 873 26.05 7.32 -30.34
N ASP A 874 25.52 7.18 -31.56
CA ASP A 874 26.24 7.64 -32.73
C ASP A 874 26.11 9.16 -32.96
N ALA A 875 27.25 9.78 -33.26
CA ALA A 875 27.40 11.19 -33.61
C ALA A 875 27.23 11.51 -35.11
N ILE A 876 27.02 10.51 -35.98
CA ILE A 876 26.88 10.65 -37.45
C ILE A 876 25.52 10.11 -37.94
N SER A 877 24.47 10.30 -37.14
CA SER A 877 23.09 10.00 -37.55
C SER A 877 22.71 10.79 -38.81
N PRO A 878 22.06 10.16 -39.80
CA PRO A 878 21.68 10.83 -41.04
C PRO A 878 20.64 11.92 -40.79
N ILE A 879 19.69 11.67 -39.88
CA ILE A 879 18.71 12.66 -39.45
C ILE A 879 19.15 13.26 -38.13
N ILE A 880 19.20 14.57 -38.03
CA ILE A 880 19.44 15.28 -36.77
C ILE A 880 18.70 16.62 -36.73
N GLN A 881 18.45 17.14 -35.53
CA GLN A 881 17.90 18.50 -35.36
C GLN A 881 18.84 19.57 -35.93
N ASN A 882 18.27 20.60 -36.56
CA ASN A 882 18.99 21.80 -36.95
C ASN A 882 19.50 22.57 -35.71
N ASN A 883 20.72 23.12 -35.82
CA ASN A 883 21.32 23.95 -34.79
C ASN A 883 20.52 25.22 -34.51
N ASP A 884 19.83 25.78 -35.51
CA ASP A 884 18.98 26.96 -35.33
C ASP A 884 17.81 26.67 -34.38
N ALA A 885 17.15 25.52 -34.55
CA ALA A 885 16.11 25.08 -33.63
C ALA A 885 16.65 24.85 -32.21
N LEU A 886 17.84 24.26 -32.06
CA LEU A 886 18.50 24.09 -30.77
C LEU A 886 18.78 25.44 -30.10
N VAL A 887 19.36 26.39 -30.84
CA VAL A 887 19.68 27.73 -30.32
C VAL A 887 18.41 28.49 -29.93
N LYS A 888 17.35 28.42 -30.76
CA LYS A 888 16.04 29.03 -30.47
C LYS A 888 15.39 28.43 -29.22
N ALA A 889 15.56 27.12 -29.00
CA ALA A 889 15.14 26.43 -27.77
C ALA A 889 16.01 26.76 -26.53
N GLY A 890 17.06 27.57 -26.69
CA GLY A 890 18.01 27.91 -25.64
C GLY A 890 18.98 26.79 -25.28
N VAL A 891 19.24 25.89 -26.22
CA VAL A 891 20.18 24.78 -26.13
C VAL A 891 21.46 25.12 -26.88
N ASN A 892 22.60 24.58 -26.43
CA ASN A 892 23.85 24.77 -27.15
C ASN A 892 23.80 24.11 -28.53
N PRO A 893 24.29 24.78 -29.60
CA PRO A 893 24.38 24.15 -30.91
C PRO A 893 25.28 22.91 -30.82
N ARG A 894 24.92 21.86 -31.55
CA ARG A 894 25.66 20.60 -31.57
C ARG A 894 27.06 20.87 -32.13
N LYS A 895 28.08 20.43 -31.38
CA LYS A 895 29.49 20.48 -31.79
C LYS A 895 29.98 19.07 -32.04
N TYR A 896 30.52 18.83 -33.22
CA TYR A 896 31.09 17.54 -33.54
C TYR A 896 32.50 17.40 -32.93
N PRO A 897 32.77 16.30 -32.22
CA PRO A 897 34.11 16.05 -31.70
C PRO A 897 35.10 15.85 -32.86
N THR A 898 36.27 16.49 -32.76
CA THR A 898 37.40 16.33 -33.69
C THR A 898 38.56 15.66 -32.98
N SER A 899 39.24 14.72 -33.64
CA SER A 899 40.43 14.07 -33.09
C SER A 899 41.71 14.69 -33.65
N SER A 900 42.71 14.89 -32.79
CA SER A 900 44.09 15.25 -33.20
C SER A 900 44.97 14.03 -33.44
N LEU A 901 44.46 12.82 -33.17
CA LEU A 901 45.20 11.58 -33.37
C LEU A 901 45.27 11.23 -34.87
N PRO A 902 46.45 10.81 -35.38
CA PRO A 902 46.59 10.40 -36.78
C PRO A 902 45.60 9.29 -37.15
N ASN A 903 45.05 9.36 -38.36
CA ASN A 903 44.13 8.35 -38.93
C ASN A 903 42.94 7.99 -38.04
N THR A 904 42.56 8.89 -37.13
CA THR A 904 41.45 8.69 -36.21
C THR A 904 40.27 9.54 -36.66
N ILE A 905 39.19 8.86 -37.03
CA ILE A 905 37.94 9.48 -37.50
C ILE A 905 36.79 9.01 -36.61
N LYS A 906 35.63 9.64 -36.71
CA LYS A 906 34.45 9.21 -35.95
C LYS A 906 34.06 7.78 -36.34
N SER A 907 33.55 7.02 -35.38
CA SER A 907 33.08 5.65 -35.61
C SER A 907 31.90 5.61 -36.60
N ASP A 908 31.89 4.60 -37.46
CA ASP A 908 30.82 4.24 -38.41
C ASP A 908 30.09 2.95 -37.96
N LEU A 909 30.39 2.49 -36.76
CA LEU A 909 29.76 1.33 -36.14
C LEU A 909 28.57 1.82 -35.33
N HIS A 910 27.37 1.45 -35.79
CA HIS A 910 26.08 1.85 -35.25
C HIS A 910 25.36 0.65 -34.61
N ILE A 911 24.55 0.89 -33.58
CA ILE A 911 23.76 -0.17 -32.91
C ILE A 911 22.36 -0.33 -33.51
N ASP A 912 21.99 0.61 -34.38
CA ASP A 912 20.64 0.91 -34.86
C ASP A 912 20.00 -0.27 -35.61
N MET A 913 20.81 -1.07 -36.31
CA MET A 913 20.31 -2.28 -36.99
C MET A 913 19.74 -3.31 -36.01
N PHE A 914 20.34 -3.44 -34.82
CA PHE A 914 19.91 -4.38 -33.79
C PHE A 914 18.71 -3.85 -33.01
N VAL A 915 18.60 -2.53 -32.85
CA VAL A 915 17.39 -1.89 -32.31
C VAL A 915 16.20 -2.17 -33.23
N SER A 916 16.39 -1.99 -34.54
CA SER A 916 15.36 -2.27 -35.55
C SER A 916 15.01 -3.76 -35.62
N GLY A 917 16.00 -4.65 -35.45
CA GLY A 917 15.77 -6.10 -35.26
C GLY A 917 14.88 -6.41 -34.08
N ALA A 918 15.24 -5.91 -32.89
CA ALA A 918 14.44 -6.11 -31.69
C ALA A 918 12.99 -5.60 -31.84
N MET A 919 12.79 -4.48 -32.54
CA MET A 919 11.46 -3.97 -32.86
C MET A 919 10.70 -4.87 -33.83
N GLN A 920 11.36 -5.41 -34.87
CA GLN A 920 10.75 -6.38 -35.78
C GLN A 920 10.32 -7.65 -35.02
N ASN A 921 11.18 -8.18 -34.15
CA ASN A 921 10.85 -9.36 -33.36
C ASN A 921 9.61 -9.14 -32.48
N LEU A 922 9.46 -7.93 -31.90
CA LEU A 922 8.25 -7.55 -31.15
C LEU A 922 7.00 -7.58 -32.03
N TYR A 923 7.08 -6.97 -33.21
CA TYR A 923 5.96 -6.95 -34.17
C TYR A 923 5.58 -8.35 -34.66
N ASP A 924 6.55 -9.15 -35.10
CA ASP A 924 6.31 -10.49 -35.62
C ASP A 924 5.69 -11.40 -34.56
N TYR A 925 6.16 -11.29 -33.31
CA TYR A 925 5.57 -12.01 -32.19
C TYR A 925 4.14 -11.54 -31.89
N ALA A 926 3.86 -10.23 -31.91
CA ALA A 926 2.52 -9.71 -31.67
C ALA A 926 1.53 -10.17 -32.76
N VAL A 927 1.93 -10.13 -34.03
CA VAL A 927 1.16 -10.67 -35.16
C VAL A 927 0.93 -12.16 -35.00
N ALA A 928 1.95 -12.93 -34.61
CA ALA A 928 1.82 -14.36 -34.38
C ALA A 928 0.85 -14.67 -33.23
N ARG A 929 0.95 -13.94 -32.11
CA ARG A 929 0.10 -14.12 -30.93
C ARG A 929 -1.35 -13.77 -31.19
N LYS A 930 -1.60 -12.71 -31.98
CA LYS A 930 -2.95 -12.35 -32.44
C LYS A 930 -3.59 -13.48 -33.27
N ASN A 931 -2.82 -14.13 -34.12
CA ASN A 931 -3.30 -15.24 -34.95
C ASN A 931 -3.36 -16.59 -34.20
N ASN A 932 -2.49 -16.78 -33.21
CA ASN A 932 -2.38 -17.97 -32.37
C ASN A 932 -1.96 -17.56 -30.95
N PRO A 933 -2.88 -17.54 -29.97
CA PRO A 933 -2.57 -17.18 -28.59
C PRO A 933 -1.46 -18.01 -27.93
N ASN A 934 -1.15 -19.20 -28.46
CA ASN A 934 -0.10 -20.10 -27.99
C ASN A 934 1.21 -20.01 -28.81
N ALA A 935 1.45 -18.91 -29.53
CA ALA A 935 2.69 -18.71 -30.29
C ALA A 935 3.91 -18.79 -29.35
N ASP A 936 4.88 -19.65 -29.68
CA ASP A 936 6.09 -19.86 -28.87
C ASP A 936 7.06 -18.66 -29.02
N PRO A 937 7.32 -17.88 -27.96
CA PRO A 937 8.23 -16.74 -28.03
C PRO A 937 9.64 -17.11 -28.53
N LYS A 938 10.08 -18.36 -28.34
CA LYS A 938 11.41 -18.82 -28.78
C LYS A 938 11.60 -18.77 -30.29
N GLN A 939 10.52 -18.74 -31.07
CA GLN A 939 10.59 -18.69 -32.53
C GLN A 939 10.84 -17.28 -33.06
N TYR A 940 10.62 -16.26 -32.23
CA TYR A 940 10.64 -14.85 -32.63
C TYR A 940 11.73 -14.05 -31.93
N PHE A 941 12.27 -14.58 -30.82
CA PHE A 941 13.27 -13.87 -30.02
C PHE A 941 14.56 -14.69 -29.95
N PRO A 942 15.60 -14.36 -30.74
CA PRO A 942 16.89 -15.03 -30.69
C PRO A 942 17.49 -15.03 -29.29
N ALA A 943 18.11 -16.15 -28.91
CA ALA A 943 18.84 -16.24 -27.64
C ALA A 943 20.05 -15.30 -27.64
N ALA A 944 20.27 -14.65 -26.50
CA ALA A 944 21.26 -13.59 -26.31
C ALA A 944 22.21 -13.86 -25.15
N ASP A 945 21.72 -14.52 -24.09
CA ASP A 945 22.43 -14.66 -22.83
C ASP A 945 23.64 -15.61 -22.86
N ASP A 946 23.68 -16.53 -23.83
CA ASP A 946 24.84 -17.38 -24.13
C ASP A 946 25.94 -16.63 -24.91
N LYS A 947 25.59 -15.54 -25.57
CA LYS A 947 26.51 -14.68 -26.34
C LYS A 947 27.09 -13.54 -25.52
N TRP A 948 26.64 -13.29 -24.29
CA TRP A 948 27.11 -12.17 -23.47
C TRP A 948 28.64 -12.10 -23.33
N ILE A 949 29.17 -10.87 -23.34
CA ILE A 949 30.58 -10.59 -23.21
C ILE A 949 31.00 -10.82 -21.77
N ASN A 950 32.01 -11.68 -21.60
CA ASN A 950 32.60 -11.98 -20.32
C ASN A 950 33.98 -11.33 -20.20
N VAL A 951 34.24 -10.74 -19.05
CA VAL A 951 35.56 -10.19 -18.71
C VAL A 951 36.51 -11.38 -18.50
N ASP A 952 37.72 -11.29 -19.04
CA ASP A 952 38.79 -12.24 -18.72
C ASP A 952 39.15 -12.10 -17.23
N PRO A 953 38.93 -13.14 -16.41
CA PRO A 953 39.17 -13.07 -14.97
C PRO A 953 40.65 -12.85 -14.62
N ALA A 954 41.59 -13.16 -15.51
CA ALA A 954 43.02 -12.98 -15.26
C ALA A 954 43.46 -11.52 -15.45
N THR A 955 42.86 -10.81 -16.40
CA THR A 955 43.24 -9.44 -16.76
C THR A 955 42.26 -8.37 -16.30
N GLY A 956 41.02 -8.77 -15.97
CA GLY A 956 39.92 -7.86 -15.70
C GLY A 956 39.46 -7.09 -16.94
N LYS A 957 39.82 -7.53 -18.15
CA LYS A 957 39.52 -6.84 -19.41
C LYS A 957 38.66 -7.69 -20.33
N PHE A 958 38.00 -7.06 -21.30
CA PHE A 958 37.32 -7.84 -22.33
C PHE A 958 38.32 -8.52 -23.26
N PRO A 959 38.06 -9.78 -23.67
CA PRO A 959 38.76 -10.41 -24.77
C PRO A 959 38.66 -9.54 -26.04
N ARG A 960 39.76 -9.44 -26.78
CA ARG A 960 39.83 -8.68 -28.03
C ARG A 960 40.45 -9.54 -29.13
N ASP A 961 40.06 -9.27 -30.37
CA ASP A 961 40.69 -9.87 -31.55
C ASP A 961 42.07 -9.26 -31.80
N ASP A 962 42.80 -9.82 -32.77
CA ASP A 962 44.11 -9.35 -33.23
C ASP A 962 44.08 -7.91 -33.80
N HIS A 963 42.91 -7.29 -33.84
CA HIS A 963 42.69 -5.93 -34.33
C HIS A 963 42.29 -4.96 -33.21
N GLY A 964 42.19 -5.46 -31.97
CA GLY A 964 41.87 -4.67 -30.79
C GLY A 964 40.37 -4.44 -30.58
N ASN A 965 39.48 -5.15 -31.29
CA ASN A 965 38.03 -5.03 -31.12
C ASN A 965 37.50 -6.14 -30.19
N VAL A 966 36.49 -5.84 -29.36
CA VAL A 966 35.98 -6.75 -28.31
C VAL A 966 35.30 -7.98 -28.89
N ILE A 967 35.66 -9.18 -28.41
CA ILE A 967 35.07 -10.47 -28.78
C ILE A 967 33.91 -10.83 -27.85
N GLY A 968 32.85 -11.40 -28.44
CA GLY A 968 31.62 -11.78 -27.77
C GLY A 968 30.50 -10.80 -28.04
N GLY A 969 29.34 -11.06 -27.44
CA GLY A 969 28.11 -10.34 -27.70
C GLY A 969 27.60 -10.61 -29.11
N ILE A 970 26.62 -9.82 -29.50
CA ILE A 970 26.29 -9.63 -30.91
C ILE A 970 27.35 -8.72 -31.50
N ARG A 971 27.93 -9.14 -32.64
CA ARG A 971 28.96 -8.38 -33.35
C ARG A 971 28.35 -7.71 -34.57
N HIS A 972 28.67 -6.43 -34.71
CA HIS A 972 28.36 -5.69 -35.93
C HIS A 972 29.21 -6.20 -37.10
N PRO A 973 28.72 -6.21 -38.36
CA PRO A 973 29.51 -6.67 -39.52
C PRO A 973 30.86 -5.95 -39.66
N LEU A 974 30.92 -4.66 -39.30
CA LEU A 974 32.17 -3.89 -39.24
C LEU A 974 33.10 -4.29 -38.09
N ALA A 975 32.60 -4.89 -37.01
CA ALA A 975 33.46 -5.48 -35.99
C ALA A 975 34.03 -6.82 -36.48
N ASP A 976 33.25 -7.64 -37.21
CA ASP A 976 33.71 -8.92 -37.76
C ASP A 976 34.67 -8.78 -38.93
N ASN A 977 34.47 -7.75 -39.75
CA ASN A 977 35.32 -7.43 -40.90
C ASN A 977 35.84 -5.99 -40.80
N PRO A 978 36.69 -5.71 -39.80
CA PRO A 978 37.07 -4.35 -39.46
C PRO A 978 37.94 -3.68 -40.51
N LEU A 979 37.65 -2.40 -40.73
CA LEU A 979 38.52 -1.45 -41.43
C LEU A 979 39.33 -0.59 -40.45
N ALA A 980 39.00 -0.66 -39.15
CA ALA A 980 39.54 0.17 -38.10
C ALA A 980 39.55 -0.56 -36.74
N THR A 981 40.29 0.00 -35.78
CA THR A 981 40.12 -0.33 -34.36
C THR A 981 39.11 0.64 -33.76
N TYR A 982 38.02 0.13 -33.18
CA TYR A 982 36.91 0.91 -32.66
C TYR A 982 37.15 1.35 -31.21
N MET A 983 37.16 2.66 -30.98
CA MET A 983 37.35 3.29 -29.66
C MET A 983 36.02 3.74 -29.07
N VAL A 984 35.23 2.75 -28.65
CA VAL A 984 33.86 2.89 -28.13
C VAL A 984 33.66 4.01 -27.10
N GLN A 985 34.64 4.22 -26.20
CA GLN A 985 34.51 5.21 -25.12
C GLN A 985 34.68 6.67 -25.58
N SER A 986 35.10 6.88 -26.83
CA SER A 986 35.35 8.22 -27.37
C SER A 986 34.62 8.47 -28.69
N ASP A 987 33.74 7.56 -29.13
CA ASP A 987 33.02 7.62 -30.42
C ASP A 987 33.92 7.76 -31.66
N PHE A 988 35.17 7.31 -31.56
CA PHE A 988 36.16 7.36 -32.63
C PHE A 988 36.58 5.95 -33.06
N MET A 989 37.21 5.86 -34.23
CA MET A 989 37.91 4.69 -34.72
C MET A 989 39.25 5.08 -35.34
N THR A 990 40.25 4.21 -35.22
CA THR A 990 41.55 4.39 -35.88
C THR A 990 41.63 3.50 -37.10
N MET A 991 41.66 4.12 -38.29
CA MET A 991 41.68 3.41 -39.57
C MET A 991 42.94 2.56 -39.72
N PHE A 992 42.78 1.37 -40.31
CA PHE A 992 43.92 0.55 -40.71
C PHE A 992 44.67 1.17 -41.89
N SER A 993 45.97 0.88 -41.97
CA SER A 993 46.76 1.25 -43.14
C SER A 993 46.28 0.48 -44.38
N ALA A 994 46.48 1.07 -45.56
CA ALA A 994 46.19 0.42 -46.84
C ALA A 994 46.87 -0.95 -46.96
N ASP A 995 48.11 -1.10 -46.46
CA ASP A 995 48.83 -2.38 -46.44
C ASP A 995 48.16 -3.43 -45.56
N LYS A 996 47.64 -3.02 -44.39
CA LYS A 996 46.89 -3.93 -43.50
C LYS A 996 45.57 -4.35 -44.15
N LEU A 997 44.84 -3.42 -44.77
CA LEU A 997 43.60 -3.74 -45.50
C LEU A 997 43.86 -4.71 -46.65
N LYS A 998 44.91 -4.46 -47.46
CA LYS A 998 45.33 -5.35 -48.56
C LYS A 998 45.75 -6.74 -48.05
N THR A 999 46.35 -6.82 -46.88
CA THR A 999 46.71 -8.10 -46.24
C THR A 999 45.47 -8.87 -45.77
N LEU A 1000 44.48 -8.18 -45.19
CA LEU A 1000 43.27 -8.79 -44.63
C LEU A 1000 42.27 -9.27 -45.70
N TYR A 1001 42.13 -8.50 -46.78
CA TYR A 1001 41.05 -8.71 -47.76
C TYR A 1001 41.55 -8.85 -49.20
N GLY A 1002 42.75 -8.37 -49.53
CA GLY A 1002 43.27 -8.34 -50.91
C GLY A 1002 42.65 -7.24 -51.76
N THR A 1003 41.33 -7.31 -51.97
CA THR A 1003 40.53 -6.35 -52.75
C THR A 1003 39.32 -5.84 -51.94
N ARG A 1004 38.78 -4.69 -52.35
CA ARG A 1004 37.51 -4.15 -51.83
C ARG A 1004 36.37 -5.15 -52.00
N GLU A 1005 36.28 -5.79 -53.17
CA GLU A 1005 35.19 -6.72 -53.48
C GLU A 1005 35.19 -7.93 -52.54
N ASN A 1006 36.36 -8.43 -52.15
CA ASN A 1006 36.47 -9.47 -51.13
C ASN A 1006 35.96 -9.01 -49.76
N TRP A 1007 36.23 -7.76 -49.37
CA TRP A 1007 35.68 -7.18 -48.14
C TRP A 1007 34.15 -7.04 -48.21
N VAL A 1008 33.61 -6.52 -49.32
CA VAL A 1008 32.16 -6.43 -49.55
C VAL A 1008 31.49 -7.80 -49.44
N ASN A 1009 32.08 -8.84 -50.05
CA ASN A 1009 31.55 -10.20 -49.96
C ASN A 1009 31.52 -10.72 -48.51
N LYS A 1010 32.55 -10.45 -47.70
CA LYS A 1010 32.57 -10.83 -46.28
C LYS A 1010 31.56 -10.03 -45.43
N MET A 1011 31.42 -8.73 -45.70
CA MET A 1011 30.42 -7.88 -45.07
C MET A 1011 29.01 -8.40 -45.37
N ASN A 1012 28.69 -8.66 -46.63
CA ASN A 1012 27.40 -9.20 -47.04
C ASN A 1012 27.12 -10.58 -46.42
N ALA A 1013 28.14 -11.43 -46.31
CA ALA A 1013 28.01 -12.71 -45.61
C ALA A 1013 27.67 -12.52 -44.12
N SER A 1014 28.27 -11.52 -43.45
CA SER A 1014 28.00 -11.22 -42.04
C SER A 1014 26.59 -10.63 -41.85
N VAL A 1015 26.14 -9.75 -42.76
CA VAL A 1015 24.76 -9.24 -42.79
C VAL A 1015 23.76 -10.39 -43.00
N ASN A 1016 24.03 -11.30 -43.94
CA ASN A 1016 23.17 -12.47 -44.16
C ASN A 1016 23.13 -13.39 -42.93
N GLN A 1017 24.24 -13.51 -42.20
CA GLN A 1017 24.27 -14.29 -40.97
C GLN A 1017 23.38 -13.66 -39.88
N LEU A 1018 23.44 -12.34 -39.69
CA LEU A 1018 22.56 -11.64 -38.76
C LEU A 1018 21.08 -11.77 -39.13
N LEU A 1019 20.76 -11.76 -40.42
CA LEU A 1019 19.41 -12.00 -40.93
C LEU A 1019 18.94 -13.44 -40.66
N ILE A 1020 19.80 -14.45 -40.87
CA ILE A 1020 19.49 -15.86 -40.56
C ILE A 1020 19.29 -16.08 -39.05
N GLU A 1021 20.03 -15.35 -38.23
CA GLU A 1021 19.91 -15.35 -36.77
C GLU A 1021 18.73 -14.51 -36.26
N ASP A 1022 17.97 -13.87 -37.15
CA ASP A 1022 16.81 -13.05 -36.83
C ASP A 1022 17.15 -11.85 -35.90
N LEU A 1023 18.37 -11.32 -36.04
CA LEU A 1023 18.90 -10.19 -35.27
C LEU A 1023 18.70 -8.84 -35.98
N ILE A 1024 18.38 -8.85 -37.27
CA ILE A 1024 18.07 -7.67 -38.09
C ILE A 1024 16.95 -8.03 -39.09
N PRO A 1025 16.06 -7.10 -39.46
CA PRO A 1025 15.02 -7.35 -40.45
C PRO A 1025 15.58 -7.31 -41.88
N GLN A 1026 14.84 -7.88 -42.82
CA GLN A 1026 15.20 -7.91 -44.24
C GLN A 1026 15.42 -6.51 -44.83
N THR A 1027 14.54 -5.55 -44.49
CA THR A 1027 14.61 -4.15 -44.92
C THR A 1027 15.95 -3.50 -44.55
N VAL A 1028 16.34 -3.63 -43.28
CA VAL A 1028 17.64 -3.13 -42.77
C VAL A 1028 18.80 -3.87 -43.42
N ALA A 1029 18.70 -5.19 -43.64
CA ALA A 1029 19.75 -5.95 -44.31
C ALA A 1029 19.99 -5.46 -45.75
N ASP A 1030 18.93 -5.11 -46.48
CA ASP A 1030 19.00 -4.63 -47.86
C ASP A 1030 19.52 -3.18 -47.93
N SER A 1031 19.01 -2.28 -47.07
CA SER A 1031 19.55 -0.92 -46.93
C SER A 1031 21.05 -0.95 -46.60
N TYR A 1032 21.46 -1.77 -45.63
CA TYR A 1032 22.86 -1.85 -45.22
C TYR A 1032 23.77 -2.42 -46.32
N LYS A 1033 23.31 -3.41 -47.10
CA LYS A 1033 24.03 -3.91 -48.29
C LYS A 1033 24.22 -2.82 -49.35
N ASN A 1034 23.22 -1.96 -49.55
CA ASN A 1034 23.34 -0.81 -50.45
C ASN A 1034 24.37 0.20 -49.96
N VAL A 1035 24.39 0.50 -48.65
CA VAL A 1035 25.42 1.34 -48.03
C VAL A 1035 26.82 0.74 -48.23
N ILE A 1036 27.00 -0.57 -47.98
CA ILE A 1036 28.27 -1.28 -48.21
C ILE A 1036 28.70 -1.17 -49.69
N ALA A 1037 27.77 -1.38 -50.63
CA ALA A 1037 28.04 -1.33 -52.06
C ALA A 1037 28.50 0.07 -52.50
N ASN A 1038 27.85 1.11 -51.98
CA ASN A 1038 28.08 2.51 -52.33
C ASN A 1038 29.16 3.21 -51.49
N ASN A 1039 29.70 2.57 -50.46
CA ASN A 1039 30.71 3.16 -49.59
C ASN A 1039 31.98 3.51 -50.40
N PRO A 1040 32.33 4.80 -50.55
CA PRO A 1040 33.53 5.23 -51.27
C PRO A 1040 34.75 4.94 -50.39
N THR A 1041 35.24 3.72 -50.51
CA THR A 1041 36.20 3.11 -49.60
C THR A 1041 37.49 3.90 -49.36
N SER A 1042 38.05 3.75 -48.15
CA SER A 1042 39.42 4.10 -47.75
C SER A 1042 40.54 3.43 -48.58
N TRP A 1043 40.18 2.53 -49.50
CA TRP A 1043 41.07 1.86 -50.44
C TRP A 1043 41.55 2.78 -51.58
N ASP A 1044 40.77 3.83 -51.91
CA ASP A 1044 41.05 4.73 -53.04
C ASP A 1044 41.67 6.07 -52.61
N LYS A 1045 41.73 6.37 -51.31
CA LYS A 1045 42.38 7.57 -50.77
C LYS A 1045 43.86 7.28 -50.48
N LYS A 1046 44.74 7.78 -51.36
CA LYS A 1046 46.20 7.79 -51.18
C LYS A 1046 46.65 8.73 -50.07
#